data_AF-A0A661NBL0-F1
#
_entry.id   AF-A0A661NBL0-F1
#
_cell.length_a   1.000
_cell.length_b   1.000
_cell.length_c   1.000
_cell.angle_alpha   90.00
_cell.angle_beta   90.00
_cell.angle_gamma   90.00
#
_symmetry.space_group_name_H-M   'P 1'
#
loop_
_entity.id
_entity.type
_entity.pdbx_description
1 polymer ?
#
loop_
_entity_poly.entity_id
_entity_poly.type
_entity_poly.pdbx_seq_one_letter_code
_entity_poly.pdbx_strand_id
1 'polypeptide(L)'
;MPSRGRDTVVDRRCRRRPRALARPPGGTVMASSTRTWTTAFTRQLAGARALRAHLGARWSVVSLLIPLAVFGAIRFGPRAGMVLLLSVFFCAGLGIAARALSGQSWRYLNAGSLITGLLLGLTLSADTPLSLILLGAAVAEVAGKHRSQKLGTNPFNPAALGRAAVAVVELSTPAAAVDPDVVSSASPLFVAAGGTPAPELLDMLAGTTPGAIGETSAALLAMTGITLVTLVAVKREATLGMLGTVIVLVLVLPASSAIHGHAPWVLDPVVYLLGGPIFLYAFFFATDPATTPNTRLGGLIFGAGAGALGVLGRLYTTIPGPEMWAILLMNPLAPTLDRWLGTARSFAPAPGAAAEEGVRSFYGDVPPEESARPPGLVVQGIDNLVPPGEVPFGVLGRVMTESRQDVVERVRESGLRGCGGARFPAAMKWDAVLAQKKPRVLVVNGQEGEPDSFKDRVLMERRPELVIEGAAIAAHVIEANEIHVVHHPGDSSVRSALDKAISGLAETHPELAERFVLVEGSGLYVCGEESALLAFLEGERGEPRERPPHPTESGLRGRPTLVHNVETLAWLPLLLSVRDARAPELPRLISVSGAVGRPGVYSVPRDVSLSELVETAGGGLGDGASKPGLLAFAVGGPTGELLPASGDSTLVGELPGTGTLRVVSSSSCPVAEALNAARFAAKETCGRCTPCRVGSRELERMWSELAKGHAPEATLSAIEELSDTMTETSACGLGRDAPRRALSVLKSFPEVVTRHLEDEEHECDACRRSN
;
A
#
# COMPACT_ATOMS: atom_id res chain seq x y z
N MET A 1 10.84 42.73 -63.96
CA MET A 1 11.49 41.88 -64.98
C MET A 1 13.00 42.07 -64.88
N PRO A 2 13.87 41.08 -65.20
CA PRO A 2 13.69 39.62 -65.19
C PRO A 2 14.93 38.84 -64.63
N SER A 3 14.78 37.50 -64.54
CA SER A 3 15.75 36.43 -64.89
C SER A 3 17.11 36.35 -64.18
N ARG A 4 17.82 35.23 -63.98
CA ARG A 4 17.84 33.76 -64.19
C ARG A 4 19.23 33.40 -63.58
N GLY A 5 19.60 32.26 -63.00
CA GLY A 5 19.06 30.92 -62.84
C GLY A 5 20.19 30.00 -62.32
N ARG A 6 19.87 28.70 -62.20
CA ARG A 6 20.75 27.52 -61.99
C ARG A 6 21.45 27.39 -60.63
N ASP A 7 21.64 26.21 -60.03
CA ASP A 7 21.11 24.86 -60.19
C ASP A 7 21.68 24.02 -59.02
N THR A 8 20.91 23.02 -58.59
CA THR A 8 21.33 21.70 -58.05
C THR A 8 22.23 21.60 -56.81
N VAL A 9 21.72 20.95 -55.74
CA VAL A 9 22.09 19.57 -55.31
C VAL A 9 20.92 18.99 -54.49
N VAL A 10 20.38 17.84 -54.93
CA VAL A 10 19.42 16.99 -54.22
C VAL A 10 20.01 15.59 -54.17
N ASP A 11 20.11 14.96 -53.00
CA ASP A 11 20.23 13.50 -52.94
C ASP A 11 19.61 12.84 -51.67
N ARG A 12 18.73 11.86 -51.98
CA ARG A 12 18.41 10.57 -51.32
C ARG A 12 18.03 10.48 -49.83
N ARG A 13 16.80 9.99 -49.58
CA ARG A 13 16.43 8.57 -49.23
C ARG A 13 14.90 8.50 -48.98
N CYS A 14 14.10 8.04 -49.95
CA CYS A 14 13.65 6.67 -50.24
C CYS A 14 12.60 6.09 -49.25
N ARG A 15 11.31 6.26 -49.62
CA ARG A 15 10.12 5.59 -49.05
C ARG A 15 10.03 4.16 -49.61
N ARG A 16 9.86 3.15 -48.75
CA ARG A 16 9.50 1.77 -49.15
C ARG A 16 8.07 1.44 -48.71
N ARG A 17 7.21 1.07 -49.67
CA ARG A 17 5.95 0.35 -49.47
C ARG A 17 6.24 -1.16 -49.35
N PRO A 18 5.48 -1.96 -48.57
CA PRO A 18 5.64 -3.41 -48.56
C PRO A 18 4.93 -4.06 -49.76
N ARG A 19 5.63 -5.00 -50.42
CA ARG A 19 5.13 -5.88 -51.49
C ARG A 19 4.45 -7.10 -50.86
N ALA A 20 3.29 -7.46 -51.43
CA ALA A 20 2.62 -8.74 -51.21
C ALA A 20 3.50 -9.91 -51.70
N LEU A 21 3.61 -10.96 -50.88
CA LEU A 21 4.29 -12.21 -51.20
C LEU A 21 3.27 -13.26 -51.66
N ALA A 22 3.48 -13.76 -52.88
CA ALA A 22 2.72 -14.86 -53.47
C ALA A 22 3.09 -16.21 -52.84
N ARG A 23 2.08 -17.08 -52.64
CA ARG A 23 2.23 -18.48 -52.20
C ARG A 23 2.62 -19.39 -53.38
N PRO A 24 3.49 -20.40 -53.19
CA PRO A 24 3.66 -21.49 -54.14
C PRO A 24 2.62 -22.61 -53.89
N PRO A 25 2.28 -23.42 -54.92
CA PRO A 25 1.30 -24.50 -54.79
C PRO A 25 1.96 -25.85 -54.45
N GLY A 26 1.22 -26.71 -53.74
CA GLY A 26 1.40 -28.16 -53.75
C GLY A 26 2.43 -28.73 -52.76
N GLY A 27 1.94 -29.27 -51.65
CA GLY A 27 2.73 -30.06 -50.71
C GLY A 27 1.83 -30.74 -49.67
N THR A 28 1.21 -31.85 -50.05
CA THR A 28 0.53 -32.78 -49.15
C THR A 28 1.54 -33.38 -48.17
N VAL A 29 1.45 -33.00 -46.89
CA VAL A 29 2.11 -33.71 -45.79
C VAL A 29 1.15 -33.82 -44.61
N MET A 30 0.94 -35.07 -44.17
CA MET A 30 0.19 -35.48 -42.99
C MET A 30 0.56 -34.69 -41.74
N ALA A 31 -0.39 -33.95 -41.16
CA ALA A 31 -0.28 -33.39 -39.82
C ALA A 31 -1.68 -33.20 -39.19
N SER A 32 -2.34 -34.30 -38.83
CA SER A 32 -3.71 -34.29 -38.27
C SER A 32 -3.83 -34.74 -36.81
N SER A 33 -2.76 -34.79 -36.02
CA SER A 33 -2.85 -35.14 -34.58
C SER A 33 -2.27 -34.14 -33.58
N THR A 34 -1.55 -33.10 -34.02
CA THR A 34 -0.95 -32.07 -33.15
C THR A 34 -1.79 -30.79 -32.99
N ARG A 35 -2.82 -30.61 -33.83
CA ARG A 35 -3.71 -29.42 -33.76
C ARG A 35 -4.78 -29.51 -32.67
N THR A 36 -5.14 -30.69 -32.19
CA THR A 36 -6.20 -30.85 -31.18
C THR A 36 -5.76 -30.42 -29.79
N TRP A 37 -4.52 -30.74 -29.39
CA TRP A 37 -3.96 -30.35 -28.09
C TRP A 37 -3.73 -28.85 -27.95
N THR A 38 -3.28 -28.18 -29.01
CA THR A 38 -3.07 -26.73 -29.02
C THR A 38 -4.38 -25.95 -28.95
N THR A 39 -5.46 -26.41 -29.59
CA THR A 39 -6.80 -25.82 -29.43
C THR A 39 -7.46 -26.07 -28.08
N ALA A 40 -7.22 -27.22 -27.45
CA ALA A 40 -7.74 -27.51 -26.11
C ALA A 40 -7.06 -26.65 -25.04
N PHE A 41 -5.72 -26.55 -25.10
CA PHE A 41 -4.93 -25.73 -24.19
C PHE A 41 -5.23 -24.23 -24.34
N THR A 42 -5.39 -23.74 -25.57
CA THR A 42 -5.79 -22.32 -25.82
C THR A 42 -7.21 -22.01 -25.38
N ARG A 43 -8.18 -22.94 -25.51
CA ARG A 43 -9.53 -22.78 -24.93
C ARG A 43 -9.53 -22.78 -23.40
N GLN A 44 -8.71 -23.61 -22.77
CA GLN A 44 -8.56 -23.64 -21.31
C GLN A 44 -7.92 -22.34 -20.79
N LEU A 45 -6.91 -21.82 -21.49
CA LEU A 45 -6.29 -20.52 -21.20
C LEU A 45 -7.27 -19.35 -21.37
N ALA A 46 -8.12 -19.38 -22.40
CA ALA A 46 -9.18 -18.38 -22.60
C ALA A 46 -10.24 -18.43 -21.50
N GLY A 47 -10.70 -19.64 -21.12
CA GLY A 47 -11.65 -19.85 -20.04
C GLY A 47 -11.13 -19.41 -18.67
N ALA A 48 -9.84 -19.64 -18.37
CA ALA A 48 -9.24 -19.20 -17.10
C ALA A 48 -8.95 -17.69 -17.03
N ARG A 49 -8.64 -17.04 -18.17
CA ARG A 49 -8.58 -15.56 -18.24
C ARG A 49 -9.96 -14.94 -18.05
N ALA A 50 -11.00 -15.52 -18.65
CA ALA A 50 -12.38 -15.11 -18.44
C ALA A 50 -12.85 -15.36 -16.98
N LEU A 51 -12.44 -16.47 -16.37
CA LEU A 51 -12.73 -16.78 -14.96
C LEU A 51 -12.06 -15.76 -14.02
N ARG A 52 -10.81 -15.38 -14.28
CA ARG A 52 -10.12 -14.31 -13.53
C ARG A 52 -10.81 -12.96 -13.71
N ALA A 53 -11.28 -12.67 -14.91
CA ALA A 53 -12.00 -11.44 -15.20
C ALA A 53 -13.34 -11.38 -14.43
N HIS A 54 -14.09 -12.48 -14.39
CA HIS A 54 -15.38 -12.48 -13.68
C HIS A 54 -15.28 -12.54 -12.15
N LEU A 55 -14.29 -13.25 -11.60
CA LEU A 55 -14.26 -13.56 -10.16
C LEU A 55 -13.29 -12.67 -9.35
N GLY A 56 -12.31 -12.03 -9.98
CA GLY A 56 -11.22 -11.34 -9.26
C GLY A 56 -10.12 -12.30 -8.78
N ALA A 57 -8.97 -11.75 -8.36
CA ALA A 57 -7.74 -12.54 -8.16
C ALA A 57 -7.86 -13.59 -7.02
N ARG A 58 -8.47 -13.23 -5.88
CA ARG A 58 -8.60 -14.13 -4.73
C ARG A 58 -9.61 -15.26 -5.00
N TRP A 59 -10.75 -14.96 -5.60
CA TRP A 59 -11.75 -15.97 -5.96
C TRP A 59 -11.30 -16.87 -7.11
N SER A 60 -10.37 -16.41 -7.96
CA SER A 60 -9.69 -17.27 -8.92
C SER A 60 -8.89 -18.37 -8.21
N VAL A 61 -8.17 -18.03 -7.13
CA VAL A 61 -7.44 -19.02 -6.32
C VAL A 61 -8.41 -20.02 -5.67
N VAL A 62 -9.50 -19.53 -5.09
CA VAL A 62 -10.55 -20.41 -4.52
C VAL A 62 -11.08 -21.39 -5.57
N SER A 63 -11.38 -20.90 -6.77
CA SER A 63 -11.90 -21.71 -7.87
C SER A 63 -10.91 -22.78 -8.35
N LEU A 64 -9.60 -22.50 -8.27
CA LEU A 64 -8.54 -23.46 -8.61
C LEU A 64 -8.33 -24.51 -7.49
N LEU A 65 -8.57 -24.13 -6.22
CA LEU A 65 -8.44 -25.03 -5.08
C LEU A 65 -9.64 -26.00 -4.95
N ILE A 66 -10.83 -25.62 -5.44
CA ILE A 66 -12.04 -26.47 -5.35
C ILE A 66 -11.84 -27.82 -6.05
N PRO A 67 -11.38 -27.92 -7.31
CA PRO A 67 -11.12 -29.20 -7.97
C PRO A 67 -10.13 -30.08 -7.20
N LEU A 68 -9.08 -29.50 -6.61
CA LEU A 68 -8.12 -30.22 -5.77
C LEU A 68 -8.81 -30.78 -4.51
N ALA A 69 -9.61 -29.97 -3.83
CA ALA A 69 -10.37 -30.37 -2.66
C ALA A 69 -11.39 -31.48 -2.97
N VAL A 70 -12.11 -31.36 -4.09
CA VAL A 70 -13.08 -32.36 -4.57
C VAL A 70 -12.37 -33.67 -4.91
N PHE A 71 -11.25 -33.61 -5.64
CA PHE A 71 -10.47 -34.80 -5.97
C PHE A 71 -9.99 -35.53 -4.70
N GLY A 72 -9.43 -34.79 -3.74
CA GLY A 72 -9.02 -35.33 -2.45
C GLY A 72 -10.19 -35.96 -1.68
N ALA A 73 -11.34 -35.30 -1.62
CA ALA A 73 -12.53 -35.83 -0.96
C ALA A 73 -13.06 -37.12 -1.62
N ILE A 74 -13.07 -37.18 -2.96
CA ILE A 74 -13.48 -38.40 -3.70
C ILE A 74 -12.51 -39.54 -3.43
N ARG A 75 -11.21 -39.24 -3.42
CA ARG A 75 -10.15 -40.26 -3.30
C ARG A 75 -10.04 -40.85 -1.90
N PHE A 76 -10.23 -40.04 -0.86
CA PHE A 76 -10.05 -40.40 0.54
C PHE A 76 -11.38 -40.60 1.30
N GLY A 77 -12.51 -40.42 0.60
CA GLY A 77 -13.84 -40.70 1.12
C GLY A 77 -14.44 -39.55 1.95
N PRO A 78 -15.61 -39.80 2.57
CA PRO A 78 -16.43 -38.74 3.18
C PRO A 78 -15.76 -38.05 4.36
N ARG A 79 -14.86 -38.74 5.09
CA ARG A 79 -14.10 -38.13 6.19
C ARG A 79 -13.17 -37.02 5.71
N ALA A 80 -12.47 -37.23 4.58
CA ALA A 80 -11.66 -36.18 3.96
C ALA A 80 -12.49 -34.97 3.53
N GLY A 81 -13.67 -35.21 2.94
CA GLY A 81 -14.62 -34.14 2.62
C GLY A 81 -15.04 -33.35 3.87
N MET A 82 -15.26 -34.04 4.99
CA MET A 82 -15.60 -33.40 6.27
C MET A 82 -14.45 -32.55 6.82
N VAL A 83 -13.20 -33.04 6.76
CA VAL A 83 -12.02 -32.27 7.19
C VAL A 83 -11.92 -30.96 6.41
N LEU A 84 -12.03 -31.01 5.07
CA LEU A 84 -12.02 -29.83 4.20
C LEU A 84 -13.13 -28.83 4.55
N LEU A 85 -14.36 -29.31 4.70
CA LEU A 85 -15.51 -28.47 5.02
C LEU A 85 -15.35 -27.80 6.39
N LEU A 86 -14.87 -28.54 7.39
CA LEU A 86 -14.65 -28.02 8.74
C LEU A 86 -13.51 -27.01 8.78
N SER A 87 -12.39 -27.24 8.06
CA SER A 87 -11.31 -26.26 7.94
C SER A 87 -11.80 -24.94 7.35
N VAL A 88 -12.61 -25.01 6.28
CA VAL A 88 -13.22 -23.82 5.66
C VAL A 88 -14.20 -23.14 6.62
N PHE A 89 -15.08 -23.92 7.26
CA PHE A 89 -16.08 -23.41 8.20
C PHE A 89 -15.43 -22.67 9.36
N PHE A 90 -14.44 -23.27 10.03
CA PHE A 90 -13.77 -22.64 11.16
C PHE A 90 -12.98 -21.40 10.76
N CYS A 91 -12.20 -21.46 9.66
CA CYS A 91 -11.45 -20.28 9.21
C CYS A 91 -12.40 -19.12 8.81
N ALA A 92 -13.49 -19.41 8.11
CA ALA A 92 -14.47 -18.39 7.74
C ALA A 92 -15.17 -17.79 8.98
N GLY A 93 -15.62 -18.65 9.92
CA GLY A 93 -16.28 -18.22 11.14
C GLY A 93 -15.37 -17.39 12.05
N LEU A 94 -14.14 -17.83 12.26
CA LEU A 94 -13.14 -17.10 13.04
C LEU A 94 -12.73 -15.78 12.38
N GLY A 95 -12.62 -15.76 11.05
CA GLY A 95 -12.37 -14.54 10.29
C GLY A 95 -13.50 -13.51 10.45
N ILE A 96 -14.77 -13.94 10.36
CA ILE A 96 -15.94 -13.08 10.61
C ILE A 96 -15.92 -12.56 12.06
N ALA A 97 -15.72 -13.46 13.03
CA ALA A 97 -15.70 -13.10 14.45
C ALA A 97 -14.59 -12.09 14.79
N ALA A 98 -13.38 -12.29 14.27
CA ALA A 98 -12.25 -11.37 14.47
C ALA A 98 -12.52 -9.97 13.91
N ARG A 99 -13.23 -9.87 12.77
CA ARG A 99 -13.63 -8.59 12.18
C ARG A 99 -14.72 -7.91 12.99
N ALA A 100 -15.73 -8.65 13.44
CA ALA A 100 -16.78 -8.14 14.30
C ALA A 100 -16.21 -7.56 15.61
N LEU A 101 -15.24 -8.25 16.23
CA LEU A 101 -14.53 -7.76 17.42
C LEU A 101 -13.66 -6.53 17.17
N SER A 102 -13.37 -6.21 15.91
CA SER A 102 -12.54 -5.06 15.51
C SER A 102 -13.37 -3.87 15.02
N GLY A 103 -14.70 -3.92 15.17
CA GLY A 103 -15.60 -2.86 14.70
C GLY A 103 -15.75 -2.79 13.17
N GLN A 104 -15.29 -3.80 12.43
CA GLN A 104 -15.44 -3.89 10.98
C GLN A 104 -16.78 -4.52 10.59
N SER A 105 -17.22 -4.30 9.34
CA SER A 105 -18.48 -4.87 8.85
C SER A 105 -18.42 -6.40 8.78
N TRP A 106 -19.41 -7.06 9.39
CA TRP A 106 -19.50 -8.53 9.46
C TRP A 106 -20.11 -9.15 8.20
N ARG A 107 -20.62 -8.32 7.27
CA ARG A 107 -21.49 -8.73 6.16
C ARG A 107 -20.78 -9.38 4.97
N TYR A 108 -19.45 -9.42 4.94
CA TYR A 108 -18.69 -9.94 3.80
C TYR A 108 -17.78 -11.10 4.18
N LEU A 109 -18.05 -12.26 3.56
CA LEU A 109 -17.21 -13.45 3.64
C LEU A 109 -15.90 -13.16 2.88
N ASN A 110 -14.76 -13.18 3.60
CA ASN A 110 -13.47 -12.87 3.00
C ASN A 110 -12.94 -14.08 2.20
N ALA A 111 -12.70 -13.90 0.89
CA ALA A 111 -12.03 -14.90 0.06
C ALA A 111 -10.69 -15.37 0.67
N GLY A 112 -9.97 -14.49 1.38
CA GLY A 112 -8.75 -14.84 2.09
C GLY A 112 -8.95 -15.91 3.17
N SER A 113 -10.03 -15.86 3.97
CA SER A 113 -10.30 -16.87 5.01
C SER A 113 -10.79 -18.19 4.41
N LEU A 114 -11.46 -18.14 3.24
CA LEU A 114 -11.75 -19.33 2.45
C LEU A 114 -10.49 -19.99 1.89
N ILE A 115 -9.58 -19.21 1.30
CA ILE A 115 -8.28 -19.72 0.80
C ILE A 115 -7.50 -20.36 1.94
N THR A 116 -7.42 -19.69 3.10
CA THR A 116 -6.73 -20.24 4.27
C THR A 116 -7.36 -21.54 4.75
N GLY A 117 -8.69 -21.62 4.83
CA GLY A 117 -9.39 -22.86 5.19
C GLY A 117 -9.19 -24.00 4.19
N LEU A 118 -9.25 -23.71 2.88
CA LEU A 118 -9.01 -24.69 1.82
C LEU A 118 -7.56 -25.20 1.85
N LEU A 119 -6.57 -24.30 1.91
CA LEU A 119 -5.16 -24.68 1.97
C LEU A 119 -4.83 -25.44 3.25
N LEU A 120 -5.37 -25.03 4.40
CA LEU A 120 -5.21 -25.76 5.65
C LEU A 120 -5.78 -27.17 5.52
N GLY A 121 -7.03 -27.32 5.08
CA GLY A 121 -7.67 -28.63 4.92
C GLY A 121 -6.94 -29.54 3.93
N LEU A 122 -6.39 -28.99 2.85
CA LEU A 122 -5.56 -29.72 1.87
C LEU A 122 -4.24 -30.25 2.47
N THR A 123 -3.74 -29.65 3.56
CA THR A 123 -2.51 -30.11 4.25
C THR A 123 -2.76 -31.09 5.39
N LEU A 124 -4.02 -31.40 5.68
CA LEU A 124 -4.42 -32.32 6.76
C LEU A 124 -4.75 -33.71 6.21
N SER A 125 -4.69 -34.70 7.10
CA SER A 125 -5.12 -36.07 6.82
C SER A 125 -6.64 -36.20 6.95
N ALA A 126 -7.21 -37.23 6.33
CA ALA A 126 -8.63 -37.56 6.44
C ALA A 126 -9.06 -37.92 7.88
N ASP A 127 -8.11 -38.38 8.71
CA ASP A 127 -8.37 -38.83 10.08
C ASP A 127 -8.00 -37.76 11.13
N THR A 128 -7.65 -36.53 10.71
CA THR A 128 -7.33 -35.45 11.64
C THR A 128 -8.51 -35.15 12.58
N PRO A 129 -8.32 -35.21 13.92
CA PRO A 129 -9.37 -34.91 14.89
C PRO A 129 -9.91 -33.49 14.79
N LEU A 130 -11.20 -33.31 15.05
CA LEU A 130 -11.88 -32.01 15.04
C LEU A 130 -11.17 -30.93 15.87
N SER A 131 -10.62 -31.31 17.02
CA SER A 131 -9.88 -30.40 17.91
C SER A 131 -8.63 -29.83 17.25
N LEU A 132 -7.91 -30.63 16.47
CA LEU A 132 -6.73 -30.18 15.73
C LEU A 132 -7.10 -29.32 14.52
N ILE A 133 -8.21 -29.62 13.85
CA ILE A 133 -8.74 -28.76 12.77
C ILE A 133 -9.06 -27.36 13.33
N LEU A 134 -9.76 -27.30 14.46
CA LEU A 134 -10.09 -26.04 15.14
C LEU A 134 -8.83 -25.30 15.61
N LEU A 135 -7.86 -26.00 16.19
CA LEU A 135 -6.58 -25.41 16.60
C LEU A 135 -5.86 -24.79 15.40
N GLY A 136 -5.73 -25.53 14.30
CA GLY A 136 -5.09 -25.04 13.09
C GLY A 136 -5.79 -23.81 12.53
N ALA A 137 -7.13 -23.83 12.47
CA ALA A 137 -7.92 -22.69 12.01
C ALA A 137 -7.80 -21.46 12.94
N ALA A 138 -7.80 -21.68 14.26
CA ALA A 138 -7.60 -20.63 15.26
C ALA A 138 -6.23 -19.98 15.13
N VAL A 139 -5.16 -20.76 15.01
CA VAL A 139 -3.81 -20.22 14.82
C VAL A 139 -3.70 -19.50 13.47
N ALA A 140 -4.24 -20.07 12.39
CA ALA A 140 -4.20 -19.47 11.07
C ALA A 140 -4.91 -18.09 11.03
N GLU A 141 -6.11 -17.98 11.58
CA GLU A 141 -6.88 -16.73 11.52
C GLU A 141 -6.48 -15.75 12.63
N VAL A 142 -6.28 -16.19 13.87
CA VAL A 142 -5.99 -15.27 14.98
C VAL A 142 -4.53 -14.82 14.98
N ALA A 143 -3.59 -15.76 14.94
CA ALA A 143 -2.17 -15.44 14.95
C ALA A 143 -1.67 -15.11 13.54
N GLY A 144 -2.07 -15.88 12.53
CA GLY A 144 -1.63 -15.73 11.15
C GLY A 144 -2.24 -14.53 10.42
N LYS A 145 -3.45 -14.08 10.76
CA LYS A 145 -4.06 -12.89 10.12
C LYS A 145 -4.37 -11.78 11.08
N HIS A 146 -5.19 -12.01 12.10
CA HIS A 146 -5.77 -10.93 12.87
C HIS A 146 -4.73 -10.14 13.66
N ARG A 147 -3.85 -10.82 14.41
CA ARG A 147 -2.74 -10.19 15.14
C ARG A 147 -1.75 -9.54 14.17
N SER A 148 -1.43 -10.21 13.08
CA SER A 148 -0.52 -9.72 12.05
C SER A 148 -1.04 -8.49 11.30
N GLN A 149 -2.34 -8.45 10.97
CA GLN A 149 -3.00 -7.30 10.36
C GLN A 149 -3.01 -6.09 11.30
N LYS A 150 -3.18 -6.29 12.62
CA LYS A 150 -2.98 -5.23 13.62
C LYS A 150 -1.53 -4.73 13.68
N LEU A 151 -0.56 -5.61 13.45
CA LEU A 151 0.87 -5.29 13.33
C LEU A 151 1.26 -4.75 11.93
N GLY A 152 0.29 -4.50 11.04
CA GLY A 152 0.53 -3.91 9.71
C GLY A 152 1.35 -4.76 8.73
N THR A 153 1.72 -5.98 9.08
CA THR A 153 2.50 -6.92 8.24
C THR A 153 2.00 -8.34 8.48
N ASN A 154 1.97 -9.18 7.44
CA ASN A 154 1.74 -10.61 7.64
C ASN A 154 3.09 -11.35 7.65
N PRO A 155 3.67 -11.65 8.83
CA PRO A 155 5.01 -12.23 8.90
C PRO A 155 5.06 -13.70 8.48
N PHE A 156 3.90 -14.39 8.41
CA PHE A 156 3.84 -15.82 8.11
C PHE A 156 2.63 -16.15 7.22
N ASN A 157 2.78 -17.12 6.32
CA ASN A 157 1.63 -17.66 5.60
C ASN A 157 0.62 -18.24 6.61
N PRO A 158 -0.65 -17.76 6.64
CA PRO A 158 -1.62 -18.15 7.65
C PRO A 158 -1.93 -19.65 7.66
N ALA A 159 -2.10 -20.25 6.49
CA ALA A 159 -2.39 -21.69 6.39
C ALA A 159 -1.18 -22.53 6.83
N ALA A 160 0.03 -22.08 6.48
CA ALA A 160 1.27 -22.76 6.89
C ALA A 160 1.42 -22.72 8.41
N LEU A 161 1.15 -21.56 9.02
CA LEU A 161 1.21 -21.37 10.46
C LEU A 161 0.17 -22.24 11.18
N GLY A 162 -1.05 -22.33 10.64
CA GLY A 162 -2.09 -23.23 11.13
C GLY A 162 -1.67 -24.70 11.08
N ARG A 163 -1.12 -25.16 9.93
CA ARG A 163 -0.63 -26.54 9.78
C ARG A 163 0.57 -26.83 10.69
N ALA A 164 1.45 -25.86 10.90
CA ALA A 164 2.58 -25.98 11.82
C ALA A 164 2.12 -26.15 13.26
N ALA A 165 1.08 -25.44 13.70
CA ALA A 165 0.51 -25.65 15.03
C ALA A 165 -0.06 -27.06 15.21
N VAL A 166 -0.73 -27.60 14.19
CA VAL A 166 -1.20 -28.99 14.18
C VAL A 166 -0.01 -29.96 14.24
N ALA A 167 1.03 -29.72 13.44
CA ALA A 167 2.24 -30.55 13.40
C ALA A 167 2.96 -30.61 14.75
N VAL A 168 3.04 -29.47 15.46
CA VAL A 168 3.65 -29.42 16.80
C VAL A 168 2.91 -30.32 17.78
N VAL A 169 1.58 -30.32 17.73
CA VAL A 169 0.79 -31.21 18.61
C VAL A 169 0.96 -32.66 18.22
N GLU A 170 0.90 -32.98 16.92
CA GLU A 170 1.15 -34.34 16.37
C GLU A 170 2.51 -34.89 16.80
N LEU A 171 3.56 -34.06 16.80
CA LEU A 171 4.92 -34.44 17.20
C LEU A 171 5.12 -34.50 18.72
N SER A 172 4.33 -33.76 19.49
CA SER A 172 4.47 -33.65 20.96
C SER A 172 3.61 -34.64 21.73
N THR A 173 2.69 -35.33 21.07
CA THR A 173 1.78 -36.29 21.71
C THR A 173 2.34 -37.71 21.61
N PRO A 174 2.24 -38.53 22.66
CA PRO A 174 2.63 -39.94 22.60
C PRO A 174 1.85 -40.64 21.48
N ALA A 175 2.50 -41.52 20.70
CA ALA A 175 1.91 -42.23 19.55
C ALA A 175 0.67 -43.09 19.87
N ALA A 176 0.32 -43.27 21.14
CA ALA A 176 -0.92 -43.93 21.58
C ALA A 176 -2.11 -42.96 21.78
N ALA A 177 -1.86 -41.65 21.86
CA ALA A 177 -2.86 -40.60 22.09
C ALA A 177 -3.30 -39.90 20.79
N VAL A 178 -2.45 -39.91 19.77
CA VAL A 178 -2.79 -39.51 18.40
C VAL A 178 -2.77 -40.78 17.56
N ASP A 179 -3.84 -40.98 16.78
CA ASP A 179 -3.94 -42.13 15.88
C ASP A 179 -2.67 -42.19 14.99
N PRO A 180 -1.88 -43.27 15.03
CA PRO A 180 -0.67 -43.41 14.25
C PRO A 180 -0.88 -43.13 12.76
N ASP A 181 -2.09 -43.40 12.25
CA ASP A 181 -2.47 -43.14 10.87
C ASP A 181 -2.52 -41.65 10.55
N VAL A 182 -2.80 -40.77 11.53
CA VAL A 182 -2.80 -39.30 11.34
C VAL A 182 -1.40 -38.75 11.07
N VAL A 183 -0.40 -39.26 11.79
CA VAL A 183 1.00 -38.83 11.62
C VAL A 183 1.62 -39.51 10.39
N SER A 184 1.39 -40.81 10.22
CA SER A 184 1.90 -41.59 9.10
C SER A 184 1.34 -41.08 7.77
N SER A 185 0.03 -40.84 7.66
CA SER A 185 -0.59 -40.37 6.41
C SER A 185 -0.36 -38.89 6.08
N ALA A 186 0.46 -38.15 6.83
CA ALA A 186 0.68 -36.72 6.59
C ALA A 186 1.32 -36.43 5.22
N SER A 187 2.16 -37.33 4.71
CA SER A 187 2.73 -37.24 3.36
C SER A 187 3.34 -38.57 2.91
N PRO A 188 3.19 -38.99 1.64
CA PRO A 188 3.85 -40.19 1.10
C PRO A 188 5.38 -40.19 1.32
N LEU A 189 6.01 -39.02 1.23
CA LEU A 189 7.45 -38.85 1.46
C LEU A 189 7.84 -38.92 2.95
N PHE A 190 6.91 -38.64 3.85
CA PHE A 190 7.10 -38.82 5.29
C PHE A 190 6.98 -40.29 5.69
N VAL A 191 6.02 -41.02 5.09
CA VAL A 191 5.88 -42.48 5.29
C VAL A 191 7.18 -43.19 4.91
N ALA A 192 7.70 -42.88 3.72
CA ALA A 192 8.99 -43.38 3.26
C ALA A 192 10.12 -43.05 4.28
N ALA A 193 10.06 -41.89 4.96
CA ALA A 193 10.97 -41.46 6.04
C ALA A 193 10.99 -42.30 7.28
N GLY A 194 9.89 -42.99 7.55
CA GLY A 194 9.82 -44.00 8.60
C GLY A 194 10.48 -45.34 8.23
N GLY A 195 11.05 -45.48 7.03
CA GLY A 195 11.67 -46.74 6.57
C GLY A 195 10.71 -47.70 5.85
N THR A 196 9.53 -47.24 5.44
CA THR A 196 8.65 -48.01 4.54
C THR A 196 9.11 -47.88 3.08
N PRO A 197 8.78 -48.84 2.19
CA PRO A 197 9.10 -48.73 0.77
C PRO A 197 8.54 -47.43 0.17
N ALA A 198 9.32 -46.80 -0.71
CA ALA A 198 8.85 -45.63 -1.45
C ALA A 198 7.66 -46.03 -2.34
N PRO A 199 6.62 -45.18 -2.43
CA PRO A 199 5.47 -45.44 -3.29
C PRO A 199 5.87 -45.44 -4.77
N GLU A 200 5.12 -46.20 -5.60
CA GLU A 200 5.39 -46.27 -7.03
C GLU A 200 5.18 -44.90 -7.72
N LEU A 201 5.98 -44.62 -8.75
CA LEU A 201 5.94 -43.33 -9.44
C LEU A 201 4.58 -43.02 -10.06
N LEU A 202 3.94 -44.03 -10.65
CA LEU A 202 2.61 -43.89 -11.24
C LEU A 202 1.57 -43.58 -10.19
N ASP A 203 1.72 -44.15 -8.99
CA ASP A 203 0.80 -43.93 -7.88
C ASP A 203 0.91 -42.51 -7.30
N MET A 204 2.11 -41.95 -7.25
CA MET A 204 2.34 -40.55 -6.86
C MET A 204 1.81 -39.56 -7.91
N LEU A 205 1.98 -39.87 -9.21
CA LEU A 205 1.45 -39.07 -10.30
C LEU A 205 -0.09 -39.06 -10.32
N ALA A 206 -0.69 -40.25 -10.19
CA ALA A 206 -2.14 -40.45 -10.21
C ALA A 206 -2.83 -40.07 -8.89
N GLY A 207 -2.08 -40.06 -7.79
CA GLY A 207 -2.57 -39.79 -6.44
C GLY A 207 -3.33 -40.94 -5.81
N THR A 208 -2.84 -42.15 -6.02
CA THR A 208 -3.33 -43.36 -5.38
C THR A 208 -2.64 -43.65 -4.06
N THR A 209 -1.55 -42.98 -3.72
CA THR A 209 -0.86 -43.13 -2.44
C THR A 209 -1.56 -42.38 -1.29
N PRO A 210 -1.70 -42.97 -0.09
CA PRO A 210 -2.19 -42.27 1.08
C PRO A 210 -1.31 -41.08 1.49
N GLY A 211 -1.93 -39.95 1.85
CA GLY A 211 -1.24 -38.68 2.12
C GLY A 211 -2.21 -37.61 2.64
N ALA A 212 -1.72 -36.38 2.85
CA ALA A 212 -2.59 -35.23 3.07
C ALA A 212 -3.53 -35.05 1.86
N ILE A 213 -4.76 -34.59 2.11
CA ILE A 213 -5.87 -34.56 1.13
C ILE A 213 -5.48 -33.83 -0.17
N GLY A 214 -4.62 -32.82 -0.08
CA GLY A 214 -4.13 -32.01 -1.19
C GLY A 214 -2.79 -32.41 -1.76
N GLU A 215 -2.09 -33.41 -1.22
CA GLU A 215 -0.79 -33.90 -1.71
C GLU A 215 -0.92 -35.11 -2.66
N THR A 216 -2.14 -35.38 -3.10
CA THR A 216 -2.53 -36.69 -3.62
C THR A 216 -2.05 -36.85 -5.05
N SER A 217 -2.49 -36.03 -6.00
CA SER A 217 -2.00 -36.10 -7.39
C SER A 217 -0.99 -35.00 -7.70
N ALA A 218 0.27 -35.39 -7.90
CA ALA A 218 1.32 -34.48 -8.37
C ALA A 218 0.98 -33.89 -9.75
N ALA A 219 0.38 -34.68 -10.65
CA ALA A 219 -0.05 -34.20 -11.96
C ALA A 219 -1.14 -33.12 -11.84
N LEU A 220 -2.16 -33.35 -11.00
CA LEU A 220 -3.23 -32.38 -10.79
C LEU A 220 -2.72 -31.09 -10.13
N LEU A 221 -1.84 -31.20 -9.14
CA LEU A 221 -1.20 -30.05 -8.49
C LEU A 221 -0.33 -29.26 -9.46
N ALA A 222 0.48 -29.94 -10.29
CA ALA A 222 1.29 -29.28 -11.30
C ALA A 222 0.43 -28.55 -12.34
N MET A 223 -0.62 -29.19 -12.86
CA MET A 223 -1.56 -28.54 -13.79
C MET A 223 -2.24 -27.32 -13.17
N THR A 224 -2.75 -27.45 -11.95
CA THR A 224 -3.45 -26.37 -11.24
C THR A 224 -2.47 -25.24 -10.87
N GLY A 225 -1.27 -25.59 -10.42
CA GLY A 225 -0.22 -24.66 -10.07
C GLY A 225 0.35 -23.89 -11.26
N ILE A 226 0.56 -24.56 -12.40
CA ILE A 226 0.93 -23.90 -13.66
C ILE A 226 -0.19 -22.95 -14.09
N THR A 227 -1.45 -23.36 -13.98
CA THR A 227 -2.62 -22.50 -14.26
C THR A 227 -2.61 -21.27 -13.36
N LEU A 228 -2.38 -21.45 -12.06
CA LEU A 228 -2.24 -20.36 -11.10
C LEU A 228 -1.13 -19.38 -11.50
N VAL A 229 0.09 -19.87 -11.78
CA VAL A 229 1.27 -19.05 -12.12
C VAL A 229 1.15 -18.33 -13.46
N THR A 230 0.47 -18.94 -14.43
CA THR A 230 0.35 -18.39 -15.79
C THR A 230 -0.81 -17.42 -15.95
N LEU A 231 -1.87 -17.55 -15.14
CA LEU A 231 -3.15 -16.85 -15.37
C LEU A 231 -3.55 -15.94 -14.22
N VAL A 232 -3.16 -16.25 -12.98
CA VAL A 232 -3.36 -15.39 -11.81
C VAL A 232 -2.04 -14.66 -11.56
N ALA A 233 -2.06 -13.34 -11.35
CA ALA A 233 -0.84 -12.55 -11.14
C ALA A 233 -0.19 -12.86 -9.78
N VAL A 234 0.44 -14.02 -9.68
CA VAL A 234 1.16 -14.50 -8.50
C VAL A 234 2.68 -14.35 -8.69
N LYS A 235 3.41 -14.43 -7.57
CA LYS A 235 4.87 -14.26 -7.52
C LYS A 235 5.61 -15.47 -8.08
N ARG A 236 5.57 -15.62 -9.41
CA ARG A 236 6.16 -16.75 -10.15
C ARG A 236 7.64 -16.98 -9.85
N GLU A 237 8.38 -15.91 -9.53
CA GLU A 237 9.79 -15.95 -9.19
C GLU A 237 10.08 -16.81 -7.96
N ALA A 238 9.19 -16.79 -6.95
CA ALA A 238 9.33 -17.64 -5.76
C ALA A 238 9.14 -19.12 -6.09
N THR A 239 8.15 -19.47 -6.92
CA THR A 239 7.95 -20.84 -7.41
C THR A 239 9.14 -21.32 -8.23
N LEU A 240 9.62 -20.51 -9.17
CA LEU A 240 10.77 -20.85 -10.01
C LEU A 240 12.05 -21.03 -9.17
N GLY A 241 12.27 -20.15 -8.19
CA GLY A 241 13.38 -20.27 -7.25
C GLY A 241 13.30 -21.56 -6.43
N MET A 242 12.13 -21.87 -5.87
CA MET A 242 11.93 -23.05 -5.04
C MET A 242 12.09 -24.35 -5.84
N LEU A 243 11.35 -24.53 -6.93
CA LEU A 243 11.42 -25.73 -7.76
C LEU A 243 12.80 -25.88 -8.42
N GLY A 244 13.38 -24.77 -8.91
CA GLY A 244 14.71 -24.77 -9.51
C GLY A 244 15.79 -25.22 -8.52
N THR A 245 15.79 -24.69 -7.30
CA THR A 245 16.74 -25.11 -6.26
C THR A 245 16.53 -26.56 -5.84
N VAL A 246 15.29 -27.01 -5.70
CA VAL A 246 14.99 -28.42 -5.41
C VAL A 246 15.56 -29.33 -6.49
N ILE A 247 15.29 -29.06 -7.77
CA ILE A 247 15.81 -29.84 -8.91
C ILE A 247 17.34 -29.89 -8.87
N VAL A 248 17.99 -28.74 -8.69
CA VAL A 248 19.46 -28.67 -8.65
C VAL A 248 20.01 -29.48 -7.49
N LEU A 249 19.51 -29.28 -6.27
CA LEU A 249 20.07 -29.95 -5.09
C LEU A 249 19.84 -31.46 -5.11
N VAL A 250 18.67 -31.91 -5.56
CA VAL A 250 18.35 -33.35 -5.63
C VAL A 250 19.17 -34.05 -6.73
N LEU A 251 19.52 -33.36 -7.82
CA LEU A 251 20.40 -33.92 -8.85
C LEU A 251 21.89 -33.84 -8.50
N VAL A 252 22.30 -32.79 -7.76
CA VAL A 252 23.71 -32.52 -7.42
C VAL A 252 24.17 -33.28 -6.19
N LEU A 253 23.32 -33.47 -5.19
CA LEU A 253 23.62 -34.29 -4.03
C LEU A 253 23.44 -35.76 -4.46
N PRO A 254 24.50 -36.49 -4.87
CA PRO A 254 24.34 -37.89 -5.22
C PRO A 254 23.92 -38.63 -3.94
N ALA A 255 23.30 -39.79 -4.09
CA ALA A 255 23.01 -40.72 -3.00
C ALA A 255 24.31 -41.13 -2.28
N SER A 256 24.82 -40.26 -1.42
CA SER A 256 26.04 -40.52 -0.68
C SER A 256 25.68 -41.53 0.40
N SER A 257 26.39 -42.66 0.37
CA SER A 257 26.25 -43.80 1.27
C SER A 257 26.46 -43.47 2.75
N ALA A 258 26.78 -42.21 3.09
CA ALA A 258 27.07 -41.75 4.44
C ALA A 258 25.86 -41.13 5.18
N ILE A 259 24.74 -40.83 4.52
CA ILE A 259 23.54 -40.19 5.13
C ILE A 259 22.44 -41.22 5.43
N HIS A 260 22.80 -42.48 5.67
CA HIS A 260 21.87 -43.63 5.73
C HIS A 260 21.05 -43.78 7.03
N GLY A 261 20.98 -42.74 7.86
CA GLY A 261 20.21 -42.80 9.10
C GLY A 261 18.69 -42.76 8.91
N HIS A 262 18.20 -41.94 7.96
CA HIS A 262 16.79 -41.53 7.97
C HIS A 262 16.12 -41.34 6.60
N ALA A 263 16.77 -41.61 5.46
CA ALA A 263 16.17 -41.30 4.14
C ALA A 263 16.46 -42.25 2.97
N PRO A 264 15.85 -43.46 2.92
CA PRO A 264 16.00 -44.40 1.80
C PRO A 264 15.54 -43.91 0.40
N TRP A 265 14.74 -42.84 0.26
CA TRP A 265 14.34 -42.27 -1.06
C TRP A 265 15.38 -41.34 -1.68
N VAL A 266 16.49 -41.07 -0.99
CA VAL A 266 17.65 -40.35 -1.57
C VAL A 266 18.24 -41.09 -2.79
N LEU A 267 17.79 -42.33 -3.06
CA LEU A 267 18.16 -43.14 -4.21
C LEU A 267 17.39 -42.81 -5.50
N ASP A 268 16.25 -42.10 -5.45
CA ASP A 268 15.51 -41.71 -6.66
C ASP A 268 15.07 -40.23 -6.66
N PRO A 269 15.87 -39.34 -7.26
CA PRO A 269 15.53 -37.95 -7.53
C PRO A 269 14.13 -37.70 -8.10
N VAL A 270 13.62 -38.65 -8.90
CA VAL A 270 12.34 -38.52 -9.59
C VAL A 270 11.18 -38.70 -8.63
N VAL A 271 11.29 -39.63 -7.67
CA VAL A 271 10.29 -39.84 -6.60
C VAL A 271 10.14 -38.59 -5.74
N TYR A 272 11.26 -37.94 -5.39
CA TYR A 272 11.22 -36.69 -4.64
C TYR A 272 10.55 -35.58 -5.44
N LEU A 273 10.97 -35.36 -6.69
CA LEU A 273 10.43 -34.32 -7.57
C LEU A 273 8.95 -34.50 -7.91
N LEU A 274 8.47 -35.73 -7.94
CA LEU A 274 7.06 -36.05 -8.16
C LEU A 274 6.25 -36.15 -6.86
N GLY A 275 6.81 -35.72 -5.73
CA GLY A 275 6.08 -35.55 -4.47
C GLY A 275 5.05 -34.43 -4.53
N GLY A 276 3.79 -34.75 -4.23
CA GLY A 276 2.70 -33.78 -4.06
C GLY A 276 3.01 -32.57 -3.15
N PRO A 277 3.66 -32.71 -1.98
CA PRO A 277 3.97 -31.57 -1.10
C PRO A 277 4.73 -30.45 -1.80
N ILE A 278 5.76 -30.80 -2.59
CA ILE A 278 6.64 -29.81 -3.20
C ILE A 278 5.84 -28.89 -4.12
N PHE A 279 4.94 -29.48 -4.93
CA PHE A 279 4.05 -28.71 -5.79
C PHE A 279 3.04 -27.89 -4.99
N LEU A 280 2.41 -28.48 -3.98
CA LEU A 280 1.43 -27.78 -3.14
C LEU A 280 2.07 -26.53 -2.48
N TYR A 281 3.22 -26.69 -1.84
CA TYR A 281 3.92 -25.60 -1.17
C TYR A 281 4.54 -24.58 -2.14
N ALA A 282 5.14 -25.03 -3.25
CA ALA A 282 5.75 -24.11 -4.22
C ALA A 282 4.73 -23.27 -5.00
N PHE A 283 3.55 -23.83 -5.29
CA PHE A 283 2.53 -23.13 -6.07
C PHE A 283 1.57 -22.31 -5.22
N PHE A 284 1.19 -22.76 -4.02
CA PHE A 284 0.12 -22.12 -3.25
C PHE A 284 0.58 -21.43 -1.96
N PHE A 285 1.73 -21.81 -1.41
CA PHE A 285 2.25 -21.21 -0.17
C PHE A 285 3.38 -20.22 -0.43
N ALA A 286 4.36 -20.59 -1.25
CA ALA A 286 5.50 -19.73 -1.60
C ALA A 286 5.08 -18.52 -2.46
N THR A 287 3.92 -18.58 -3.11
CA THR A 287 3.37 -17.52 -3.95
C THR A 287 2.45 -16.56 -3.20
N ASP A 288 2.23 -16.75 -1.90
CA ASP A 288 1.35 -15.89 -1.10
C ASP A 288 1.82 -14.42 -1.20
N PRO A 289 1.03 -13.53 -1.81
CA PRO A 289 1.41 -12.15 -2.01
C PRO A 289 1.65 -11.43 -0.68
N ALA A 290 1.04 -11.89 0.42
CA ALA A 290 1.15 -11.26 1.72
C ALA A 290 2.52 -11.44 2.39
N THR A 291 3.19 -12.58 2.13
CA THR A 291 4.34 -13.06 2.93
C THR A 291 5.60 -13.34 2.11
N THR A 292 5.55 -13.13 0.80
CA THR A 292 6.67 -13.32 -0.14
C THR A 292 7.22 -11.95 -0.60
N PRO A 293 8.50 -11.80 -0.98
CA PRO A 293 9.02 -10.54 -1.53
C PRO A 293 8.30 -10.07 -2.80
N ASN A 294 8.33 -8.77 -3.07
CA ASN A 294 7.71 -8.15 -4.25
C ASN A 294 8.70 -7.93 -5.40
N THR A 295 9.99 -7.90 -5.10
CA THR A 295 11.02 -7.80 -6.13
C THR A 295 11.21 -9.13 -6.83
N ARG A 296 11.51 -9.11 -8.14
CA ARG A 296 11.77 -10.35 -8.90
C ARG A 296 12.95 -11.13 -8.29
N LEU A 297 14.03 -10.42 -7.98
CA LEU A 297 15.22 -11.02 -7.38
C LEU A 297 14.98 -11.48 -5.93
N GLY A 298 14.25 -10.71 -5.13
CA GLY A 298 13.87 -11.12 -3.78
C GLY A 298 12.97 -12.35 -3.81
N GLY A 299 12.02 -12.43 -4.75
CA GLY A 299 11.20 -13.63 -4.97
C GLY A 299 12.05 -14.85 -5.30
N LEU A 300 13.01 -14.73 -6.23
CA LEU A 300 13.94 -15.81 -6.56
C LEU A 300 14.78 -16.26 -5.36
N ILE A 301 15.35 -15.32 -4.60
CA ILE A 301 16.17 -15.64 -3.41
C ILE A 301 15.32 -16.29 -2.31
N PHE A 302 14.12 -15.76 -2.08
CA PHE A 302 13.17 -16.34 -1.15
C PHE A 302 12.82 -17.78 -1.54
N GLY A 303 12.46 -17.99 -2.81
CA GLY A 303 12.14 -19.30 -3.36
C GLY A 303 13.32 -20.26 -3.23
N ALA A 304 14.52 -19.83 -3.63
CA ALA A 304 15.73 -20.64 -3.55
C ALA A 304 16.06 -21.04 -2.10
N GLY A 305 15.94 -20.11 -1.15
CA GLY A 305 16.12 -20.38 0.28
C GLY A 305 15.10 -21.40 0.80
N ALA A 306 13.82 -21.25 0.45
CA ALA A 306 12.78 -22.20 0.83
C ALA A 306 13.01 -23.59 0.21
N GLY A 307 13.43 -23.65 -1.05
CA GLY A 307 13.78 -24.91 -1.73
C GLY A 307 14.97 -25.60 -1.07
N ALA A 308 16.03 -24.86 -0.76
CA ALA A 308 17.22 -25.41 -0.10
C ALA A 308 16.90 -25.94 1.32
N LEU A 309 16.21 -25.14 2.14
CA LEU A 309 15.79 -25.54 3.48
C LEU A 309 14.82 -26.73 3.45
N GLY A 310 13.94 -26.81 2.46
CA GLY A 310 13.03 -27.94 2.27
C GLY A 310 13.78 -29.24 2.00
N VAL A 311 14.76 -29.21 1.08
CA VAL A 311 15.62 -30.38 0.79
C VAL A 311 16.45 -30.76 2.00
N LEU A 312 17.08 -29.80 2.68
CA LEU A 312 17.85 -30.07 3.90
C LEU A 312 16.97 -30.66 5.01
N GLY A 313 15.76 -30.13 5.21
CA GLY A 313 14.78 -30.69 6.14
C GLY A 313 14.47 -32.15 5.84
N ARG A 314 14.31 -32.51 4.56
CA ARG A 314 14.07 -33.91 4.14
C ARG A 314 15.28 -34.82 4.32
N LEU A 315 16.50 -34.29 4.25
CA LEU A 315 17.73 -35.06 4.43
C LEU A 315 18.05 -35.32 5.91
N TYR A 316 17.74 -34.36 6.79
CA TYR A 316 18.20 -34.38 8.18
C TYR A 316 17.09 -34.55 9.22
N THR A 317 15.82 -34.54 8.81
CA THR A 317 14.69 -34.61 9.74
C THR A 317 13.60 -35.53 9.23
N THR A 318 12.82 -36.07 10.17
CA THR A 318 11.60 -36.82 9.91
C THR A 318 10.38 -35.98 10.28
N ILE A 319 10.42 -34.65 10.14
CA ILE A 319 9.25 -33.82 10.44
C ILE A 319 8.27 -33.84 9.27
N PRO A 320 6.94 -33.80 9.52
CA PRO A 320 5.96 -33.69 8.45
C PRO A 320 6.04 -32.30 7.80
N GLY A 321 6.01 -32.27 6.47
CA GLY A 321 6.01 -31.04 5.66
C GLY A 321 7.21 -30.11 5.90
N PRO A 322 8.47 -30.53 5.74
CA PRO A 322 9.64 -29.66 5.87
C PRO A 322 9.62 -28.46 4.90
N GLU A 323 8.94 -28.58 3.76
CA GLU A 323 8.72 -27.47 2.83
C GLU A 323 7.90 -26.33 3.46
N MET A 324 6.91 -26.67 4.31
CA MET A 324 6.15 -25.71 5.10
C MET A 324 7.05 -24.94 6.07
N TRP A 325 7.87 -25.66 6.83
CA TRP A 325 8.79 -25.07 7.80
C TRP A 325 9.82 -24.17 7.12
N ALA A 326 10.32 -24.58 5.95
CA ALA A 326 11.19 -23.77 5.12
C ALA A 326 10.52 -22.44 4.71
N ILE A 327 9.26 -22.48 4.27
CA ILE A 327 8.50 -21.26 3.92
C ILE A 327 8.30 -20.38 5.16
N LEU A 328 7.94 -20.95 6.30
CA LEU A 328 7.76 -20.21 7.56
C LEU A 328 9.06 -19.55 8.03
N LEU A 329 10.22 -20.20 7.85
CA LEU A 329 11.52 -19.61 8.16
C LEU A 329 11.88 -18.47 7.19
N MET A 330 11.46 -18.58 5.93
CA MET A 330 11.73 -17.56 4.92
C MET A 330 10.78 -16.37 4.99
N ASN A 331 9.52 -16.53 5.45
CA ASN A 331 8.53 -15.44 5.47
C ASN A 331 9.01 -14.18 6.23
N PRO A 332 9.63 -14.26 7.42
CA PRO A 332 10.16 -13.09 8.13
C PRO A 332 11.30 -12.37 7.39
N LEU A 333 12.00 -13.06 6.48
CA LEU A 333 13.05 -12.46 5.67
C LEU A 333 12.52 -11.65 4.49
N ALA A 334 11.25 -11.84 4.12
CA ALA A 334 10.68 -11.21 2.94
C ALA A 334 10.74 -9.67 2.97
N PRO A 335 10.40 -8.97 4.08
CA PRO A 335 10.56 -7.53 4.18
C PRO A 335 12.02 -7.08 4.07
N THR A 336 12.96 -7.87 4.61
CA THR A 336 14.40 -7.57 4.54
C THR A 336 14.94 -7.74 3.12
N LEU A 337 14.53 -8.80 2.43
CA LEU A 337 14.86 -9.00 1.01
C LEU A 337 14.29 -7.89 0.14
N ASP A 338 13.06 -7.46 0.38
CA ASP A 338 12.48 -6.32 -0.32
C ASP A 338 13.20 -5.01 -0.02
N ARG A 339 13.67 -4.79 1.21
CA ARG A 339 14.50 -3.63 1.58
C ARG A 339 15.88 -3.67 0.92
N TRP A 340 16.48 -4.85 0.81
CA TRP A 340 17.84 -5.03 0.28
C TRP A 340 17.89 -5.01 -1.25
N LEU A 341 16.85 -5.54 -1.91
CA LEU A 341 16.81 -5.78 -3.35
C LEU A 341 15.80 -4.89 -4.10
N GLY A 342 14.93 -4.19 -3.37
CA GLY A 342 13.95 -3.27 -3.92
C GLY A 342 14.56 -1.90 -4.16
N THR A 343 14.10 -1.24 -5.22
CA THR A 343 14.34 0.17 -5.55
C THR A 343 13.88 1.09 -4.43
N ALA A 344 14.69 1.20 -3.39
CA ALA A 344 14.90 2.40 -2.62
C ALA A 344 16.42 2.60 -2.67
N ARG A 345 16.86 3.48 -3.56
CA ARG A 345 18.08 4.23 -3.26
C ARG A 345 17.83 4.86 -1.89
N SER A 346 18.42 4.22 -0.89
CA SER A 346 18.81 4.80 0.36
C SER A 346 19.55 6.11 0.09
N PHE A 347 18.82 7.21 0.12
CA PHE A 347 19.37 8.52 0.45
C PHE A 347 18.48 9.10 1.55
N ALA A 348 18.70 8.65 2.78
CA ALA A 348 18.90 9.68 3.79
C ALA A 348 20.35 10.12 3.59
N PRO A 349 20.63 11.34 3.09
CA PRO A 349 21.95 11.89 3.31
C PRO A 349 22.16 11.94 4.84
N ALA A 350 23.37 11.62 5.29
CA ALA A 350 23.76 11.99 6.64
C ALA A 350 23.44 13.48 6.86
N PRO A 351 22.98 13.90 8.05
CA PRO A 351 22.66 15.30 8.31
C PRO A 351 23.88 16.16 7.97
N GLY A 352 23.75 16.98 6.93
CA GLY A 352 24.83 17.83 6.39
C GLY A 352 25.22 17.60 4.92
N ALA A 353 24.80 16.52 4.25
CA ALA A 353 25.19 16.25 2.85
C ALA A 353 24.20 16.78 1.78
N ALA A 354 23.07 17.37 2.18
CA ALA A 354 22.04 17.87 1.26
C ALA A 354 22.39 19.20 0.55
N ALA A 355 23.56 19.80 0.84
CA ALA A 355 23.90 21.14 0.36
C ALA A 355 24.56 21.18 -1.04
N GLU A 356 25.10 20.07 -1.57
CA GLU A 356 25.91 20.12 -2.80
C GLU A 356 25.32 19.37 -4.02
N GLU A 357 24.33 18.49 -3.84
CA GLU A 357 23.63 17.86 -4.98
C GLU A 357 22.16 18.26 -4.97
N GLY A 358 21.79 19.13 -5.91
CA GLY A 358 20.43 19.65 -6.06
C GLY A 358 19.39 18.53 -5.97
N VAL A 359 18.53 18.62 -4.96
CA VAL A 359 17.43 17.70 -4.68
C VAL A 359 16.49 17.67 -5.89
N ARG A 360 16.73 16.73 -6.80
CA ARG A 360 15.78 16.41 -7.86
C ARG A 360 14.59 15.74 -7.20
N SER A 361 13.45 16.41 -7.25
CA SER A 361 12.13 15.81 -7.02
C SER A 361 12.05 14.51 -7.84
N PHE A 362 12.15 13.36 -7.17
CA PHE A 362 11.12 12.32 -7.20
C PHE A 362 10.51 11.92 -8.56
N TYR A 363 9.81 12.87 -9.18
CA TYR A 363 9.04 12.70 -10.41
C TYR A 363 10.01 12.65 -11.58
N GLY A 364 10.21 11.45 -12.17
CA GLY A 364 10.85 11.36 -13.47
C GLY A 364 10.06 12.15 -14.51
N ASP A 365 10.78 12.92 -15.33
CA ASP A 365 10.42 13.68 -16.54
C ASP A 365 9.05 14.41 -16.65
N VAL A 366 8.26 14.46 -15.58
CA VAL A 366 7.28 15.53 -15.40
C VAL A 366 8.10 16.76 -15.04
N PRO A 367 8.07 17.83 -15.84
CA PRO A 367 8.89 19.00 -15.58
C PRO A 367 8.66 19.47 -14.13
N PRO A 368 9.72 19.85 -13.39
CA PRO A 368 9.67 20.25 -11.99
C PRO A 368 8.72 21.42 -11.70
N GLU A 369 8.07 21.99 -12.72
CA GLU A 369 7.13 23.09 -12.67
C GLU A 369 5.79 22.74 -11.98
N GLU A 370 5.37 21.47 -11.88
CA GLU A 370 4.08 21.11 -11.23
C GLU A 370 4.16 20.90 -9.71
N SER A 371 5.33 20.54 -9.16
CA SER A 371 5.58 20.58 -7.70
C SER A 371 6.26 21.87 -7.25
N ALA A 372 6.75 22.67 -8.20
CA ALA A 372 7.32 23.98 -7.90
C ALA A 372 6.21 25.00 -7.69
N ARG A 373 6.46 25.94 -6.77
CA ARG A 373 5.67 27.15 -6.60
C ARG A 373 5.40 27.78 -7.98
N PRO A 374 4.14 27.95 -8.42
CA PRO A 374 3.88 28.64 -9.66
C PRO A 374 4.43 30.08 -9.57
N PRO A 375 5.20 30.55 -10.57
CA PRO A 375 5.71 31.91 -10.57
C PRO A 375 4.54 32.91 -10.54
N GLY A 376 4.62 33.93 -9.69
CA GLY A 376 3.57 34.94 -9.55
C GLY A 376 2.41 34.55 -8.61
N LEU A 377 2.63 33.62 -7.68
CA LEU A 377 1.65 33.16 -6.70
C LEU A 377 0.96 34.33 -5.95
N VAL A 378 -0.38 34.39 -6.05
CA VAL A 378 -1.18 35.39 -5.34
C VAL A 378 -1.37 34.96 -3.88
N VAL A 379 -1.06 35.85 -2.95
CA VAL A 379 -1.35 35.66 -1.53
C VAL A 379 -2.46 36.62 -1.16
N GLN A 380 -3.64 36.09 -0.79
CA GLN A 380 -4.81 36.92 -0.49
C GLN A 380 -5.31 36.65 0.93
N GLY A 381 -5.50 37.72 1.70
CA GLY A 381 -6.08 37.69 3.05
C GLY A 381 -5.11 37.30 4.17
N ILE A 382 -3.98 36.65 3.87
CA ILE A 382 -2.98 36.24 4.89
C ILE A 382 -2.32 37.44 5.58
N ASP A 383 -1.99 38.48 4.83
CA ASP A 383 -1.33 39.67 5.39
C ASP A 383 -2.26 40.46 6.34
N ASN A 384 -3.57 40.28 6.20
CA ASN A 384 -4.59 40.93 7.03
C ASN A 384 -5.06 40.09 8.23
N LEU A 385 -4.46 38.91 8.47
CA LEU A 385 -4.89 38.00 9.55
C LEU A 385 -4.73 38.59 10.96
N VAL A 386 -3.74 39.47 11.16
CA VAL A 386 -3.59 40.22 12.42
C VAL A 386 -3.90 41.68 12.16
N PRO A 387 -4.78 42.32 12.97
CA PRO A 387 -5.06 43.73 12.86
C PRO A 387 -3.78 44.59 12.98
N PRO A 388 -3.68 45.72 12.26
CA PRO A 388 -2.58 46.66 12.45
C PRO A 388 -2.50 47.16 13.89
N GLY A 389 -1.31 47.06 14.51
CA GLY A 389 -1.04 47.61 15.84
C GLY A 389 -1.06 46.62 17.01
N GLU A 390 -1.34 45.34 16.79
CA GLU A 390 -1.09 44.32 17.82
C GLU A 390 0.42 44.14 18.08
N VAL A 391 0.77 44.04 19.36
CA VAL A 391 2.14 43.78 19.79
C VAL A 391 2.47 42.31 19.47
N PRO A 392 3.57 42.02 18.76
CA PRO A 392 4.02 40.65 18.54
C PRO A 392 4.09 39.87 19.84
N PHE A 393 3.62 38.62 19.85
CA PHE A 393 3.61 37.74 21.04
C PHE A 393 2.73 38.24 22.21
N GLY A 394 1.88 39.24 21.99
CA GLY A 394 1.02 39.80 23.04
C GLY A 394 -0.07 38.83 23.54
N VAL A 395 -0.55 37.92 22.68
CA VAL A 395 -1.54 36.91 23.07
C VAL A 395 -0.88 35.86 23.96
N LEU A 396 0.35 35.44 23.64
CA LEU A 396 1.16 34.55 24.48
C LEU A 396 1.34 35.15 25.88
N GLY A 397 1.82 36.39 25.99
CA GLY A 397 2.06 37.04 27.28
C GLY A 397 0.81 37.06 28.16
N ARG A 398 -0.38 37.27 27.56
CA ARG A 398 -1.67 37.19 28.26
C ARG A 398 -2.01 35.76 28.66
N VAL A 399 -1.93 34.79 27.74
CA VAL A 399 -2.25 33.37 27.97
C VAL A 399 -1.39 32.78 29.09
N MET A 400 -0.14 33.21 29.24
CA MET A 400 0.75 32.76 30.32
C MET A 400 0.28 33.17 31.73
N THR A 401 -0.63 34.15 31.83
CA THR A 401 -1.25 34.57 33.11
C THR A 401 -2.55 33.85 33.42
N GLU A 402 -3.06 33.04 32.50
CA GLU A 402 -4.33 32.35 32.60
C GLU A 402 -4.18 30.91 33.09
N SER A 403 -5.28 30.33 33.57
CA SER A 403 -5.33 28.89 33.84
C SER A 403 -5.20 28.13 32.52
N ARG A 404 -4.27 27.16 32.48
CA ARG A 404 -4.09 26.28 31.32
C ARG A 404 -5.37 25.52 30.96
N GLN A 405 -6.16 25.13 31.96
CA GLN A 405 -7.43 24.44 31.75
C GLN A 405 -8.43 25.34 31.00
N ASP A 406 -8.51 26.62 31.36
CA ASP A 406 -9.40 27.59 30.71
C ASP A 406 -8.99 27.80 29.25
N VAL A 407 -7.68 27.81 28.97
CA VAL A 407 -7.16 27.88 27.59
C VAL A 407 -7.56 26.64 26.79
N VAL A 408 -7.41 25.44 27.36
CA VAL A 408 -7.85 24.20 26.70
C VAL A 408 -9.36 24.19 26.46
N GLU A 409 -10.16 24.68 27.41
CA GLU A 409 -11.61 24.79 27.24
C GLU A 409 -11.98 25.74 26.11
N ARG A 410 -11.37 26.93 26.02
CA ARG A 410 -11.61 27.84 24.89
C ARG A 410 -11.23 27.22 23.54
N VAL A 411 -10.14 26.46 23.48
CA VAL A 411 -9.78 25.70 22.27
C VAL A 411 -10.82 24.61 21.98
N ARG A 412 -11.37 23.95 23.00
CA ARG A 412 -12.43 22.94 22.86
C ARG A 412 -13.74 23.55 22.34
N GLU A 413 -14.19 24.66 22.95
CA GLU A 413 -15.40 25.40 22.59
C GLU A 413 -15.33 25.97 21.16
N SER A 414 -14.13 26.38 20.72
CA SER A 414 -13.91 26.84 19.35
C SER A 414 -14.18 25.77 18.28
N GLY A 415 -14.13 24.50 18.65
CA GLY A 415 -14.18 23.38 17.72
C GLY A 415 -12.96 23.28 16.79
N LEU A 416 -11.82 23.89 17.14
CA LEU A 416 -10.59 23.83 16.33
C LEU A 416 -10.18 22.38 16.04
N ARG A 417 -9.98 22.10 14.76
CA ARG A 417 -9.56 20.80 14.23
C ARG A 417 -8.23 20.94 13.49
N GLY A 418 -7.44 19.87 13.49
CA GLY A 418 -6.17 19.83 12.77
C GLY A 418 -6.35 20.12 11.27
N CYS A 419 -5.56 21.06 10.76
CA CYS A 419 -5.57 21.54 9.37
C CYS A 419 -4.62 20.76 8.44
N GLY A 420 -3.98 19.70 8.94
CA GLY A 420 -3.07 18.82 8.18
C GLY A 420 -3.75 17.59 7.56
N GLY A 421 -5.08 17.59 7.38
CA GLY A 421 -5.84 16.54 6.69
C GLY A 421 -6.65 15.59 7.57
N ALA A 422 -6.16 15.20 8.76
CA ALA A 422 -6.89 14.28 9.65
C ALA A 422 -8.11 14.90 10.37
N ARG A 423 -8.21 16.24 10.43
CA ARG A 423 -9.31 17.00 11.08
C ARG A 423 -9.65 16.55 12.51
N PHE A 424 -8.66 16.01 13.22
CA PHE A 424 -8.80 15.58 14.61
C PHE A 424 -8.99 16.80 15.54
N PRO A 425 -9.88 16.75 16.55
CA PRO A 425 -10.07 17.86 17.48
C PRO A 425 -8.79 18.23 18.22
N ALA A 426 -8.38 19.50 18.16
CA ALA A 426 -7.11 19.96 18.73
C ALA A 426 -7.07 19.77 20.26
N ALA A 427 -8.13 20.16 20.97
CA ALA A 427 -8.23 20.04 22.43
C ALA A 427 -8.08 18.59 22.92
N MET A 428 -8.68 17.61 22.23
CA MET A 428 -8.55 16.20 22.62
C MET A 428 -7.09 15.71 22.53
N LYS A 429 -6.33 16.19 21.53
CA LYS A 429 -4.89 15.90 21.42
C LYS A 429 -4.11 16.50 22.59
N TRP A 430 -4.50 17.70 23.04
CA TRP A 430 -3.87 18.37 24.18
C TRP A 430 -4.15 17.62 25.48
N ASP A 431 -5.41 17.23 25.71
CA ASP A 431 -5.80 16.42 26.87
C ASP A 431 -5.00 15.11 26.93
N ALA A 432 -4.85 14.43 25.78
CA ALA A 432 -4.12 13.17 25.70
C ALA A 432 -2.64 13.31 26.10
N VAL A 433 -1.99 14.41 25.73
CA VAL A 433 -0.60 14.72 26.12
C VAL A 433 -0.51 15.18 27.58
N LEU A 434 -1.46 16.01 28.03
CA LEU A 434 -1.54 16.50 29.41
C LEU A 434 -1.78 15.37 30.42
N ALA A 435 -2.46 14.30 30.01
CA ALA A 435 -2.65 13.10 30.82
C ALA A 435 -1.35 12.32 31.08
N GLN A 436 -0.29 12.58 30.31
CA GLN A 436 0.99 11.87 30.44
C GLN A 436 1.99 12.61 31.32
N LYS A 437 2.96 11.86 31.87
CA LYS A 437 4.07 12.41 32.65
C LYS A 437 5.04 13.21 31.78
N LYS A 438 5.64 14.24 32.38
CA LYS A 438 6.77 14.99 31.80
C LYS A 438 8.02 14.11 31.69
N PRO A 439 9.00 14.46 30.83
CA PRO A 439 9.03 15.60 29.90
C PRO A 439 8.17 15.40 28.64
N ARG A 440 7.60 16.50 28.11
CA ARG A 440 6.70 16.53 26.94
C ARG A 440 7.30 17.36 25.81
N VAL A 441 6.95 17.05 24.57
CA VAL A 441 7.51 17.69 23.38
C VAL A 441 6.40 18.26 22.51
N LEU A 442 6.66 19.40 21.86
CA LEU A 442 5.86 19.90 20.74
C LEU A 442 6.63 19.71 19.44
N VAL A 443 5.95 19.20 18.41
CA VAL A 443 6.45 19.17 17.03
C VAL A 443 5.47 19.93 16.14
N VAL A 444 5.98 20.95 15.46
CA VAL A 444 5.27 21.69 14.42
C VAL A 444 5.60 21.05 13.08
N ASN A 445 4.59 20.41 12.48
CA ASN A 445 4.70 19.75 11.20
C ASN A 445 4.43 20.75 10.07
N GLY A 446 5.50 21.36 9.55
CA GLY A 446 5.54 22.13 8.31
C GLY A 446 6.18 21.35 7.15
N GLN A 447 6.22 20.02 7.25
CA GLN A 447 6.62 19.15 6.15
C GLN A 447 5.43 19.00 5.18
N GLU A 448 5.27 20.03 4.36
CA GLU A 448 4.24 20.10 3.32
C GLU A 448 4.69 19.32 2.08
N GLY A 449 4.40 18.02 2.04
CA GLY A 449 4.79 17.12 0.94
C GLY A 449 3.67 16.81 -0.06
N GLU A 450 2.43 17.25 0.20
CA GLU A 450 1.30 16.99 -0.70
C GLU A 450 1.42 17.88 -1.95
N PRO A 451 1.34 17.32 -3.17
CA PRO A 451 1.29 18.12 -4.39
C PRO A 451 0.18 19.17 -4.35
N ASP A 452 0.44 20.31 -4.98
CA ASP A 452 -0.43 21.50 -4.99
C ASP A 452 -0.63 22.16 -3.60
N SER A 453 0.00 21.67 -2.53
CA SER A 453 -0.03 22.29 -1.20
C SER A 453 1.16 23.22 -1.03
N PHE A 454 0.89 24.49 -0.76
CA PHE A 454 1.92 25.49 -0.44
C PHE A 454 1.45 26.50 0.62
N LYS A 455 0.35 26.20 1.33
CA LYS A 455 -0.25 27.10 2.34
C LYS A 455 0.64 27.23 3.56
N ASP A 456 1.26 26.14 4.00
CA ASP A 456 2.04 26.11 5.25
C ASP A 456 3.36 26.83 5.02
N ARG A 457 4.00 26.59 3.87
CA ARG A 457 5.16 27.36 3.41
C ARG A 457 4.87 28.86 3.38
N VAL A 458 3.79 29.27 2.71
CA VAL A 458 3.42 30.70 2.60
C VAL A 458 3.11 31.30 3.97
N LEU A 459 2.46 30.54 4.85
CA LEU A 459 2.15 31.00 6.20
C LEU A 459 3.41 31.20 7.04
N MET A 460 4.37 30.27 6.99
CA MET A 460 5.66 30.42 7.68
C MET A 460 6.52 31.54 7.07
N GLU A 461 6.42 31.80 5.77
CA GLU A 461 7.18 32.88 5.11
C GLU A 461 6.59 34.26 5.38
N ARG A 462 5.26 34.40 5.28
CA ARG A 462 4.56 35.69 5.39
C ARG A 462 4.22 36.07 6.82
N ARG A 463 3.80 35.11 7.63
CA ARG A 463 3.32 35.32 9.02
C ARG A 463 4.00 34.35 10.00
N PRO A 464 5.34 34.27 10.04
CA PRO A 464 6.06 33.40 10.97
C PRO A 464 5.69 33.68 12.43
N GLU A 465 5.41 34.94 12.77
CA GLU A 465 5.01 35.36 14.13
C GLU A 465 3.80 34.59 14.65
N LEU A 466 2.77 34.37 13.82
CA LEU A 466 1.57 33.60 14.20
C LEU A 466 1.91 32.14 14.49
N VAL A 467 2.77 31.56 13.67
CA VAL A 467 3.21 30.15 13.80
C VAL A 467 4.01 29.98 15.09
N ILE A 468 4.98 30.86 15.34
CA ILE A 468 5.85 30.82 16.52
C ILE A 468 5.06 31.13 17.79
N GLU A 469 4.19 32.14 17.79
CA GLU A 469 3.35 32.47 18.94
C GLU A 469 2.38 31.32 19.27
N GLY A 470 1.74 30.74 18.25
CA GLY A 470 0.86 29.60 18.42
C GLY A 470 1.58 28.36 18.96
N ALA A 471 2.79 28.09 18.47
CA ALA A 471 3.63 27.02 18.98
C ALA A 471 4.06 27.28 20.43
N ALA A 472 4.43 28.52 20.77
CA ALA A 472 4.79 28.90 22.13
C ALA A 472 3.60 28.78 23.10
N ILE A 473 2.39 29.17 22.68
CA ILE A 473 1.15 28.98 23.44
C ILE A 473 0.90 27.49 23.70
N ALA A 474 0.93 26.67 22.66
CA ALA A 474 0.71 25.23 22.79
C ALA A 474 1.76 24.59 23.72
N ALA A 475 3.04 24.94 23.54
CA ALA A 475 4.14 24.47 24.37
C ALA A 475 3.99 24.91 25.83
N HIS A 476 3.56 26.15 26.09
CA HIS A 476 3.31 26.63 27.44
C HIS A 476 2.19 25.84 28.12
N VAL A 477 1.07 25.60 27.41
CA VAL A 477 -0.10 24.90 27.96
C VAL A 477 0.20 23.43 28.23
N ILE A 478 0.84 22.72 27.29
CA ILE A 478 1.21 21.32 27.51
C ILE A 478 2.48 21.16 28.35
N GLU A 479 3.15 22.25 28.70
CA GLU A 479 4.42 22.26 29.44
C GLU A 479 5.54 21.51 28.70
N ALA A 480 5.64 21.73 27.40
CA ALA A 480 6.70 21.15 26.58
C ALA A 480 8.05 21.82 26.89
N ASN A 481 9.09 20.98 27.02
CA ASN A 481 10.46 21.45 27.23
C ASN A 481 11.23 21.65 25.92
N GLU A 482 10.72 21.13 24.81
CA GLU A 482 11.32 21.25 23.48
C GLU A 482 10.24 21.46 22.42
N ILE A 483 10.53 22.32 21.44
CA ILE A 483 9.66 22.67 20.34
C ILE A 483 10.42 22.46 19.03
N HIS A 484 10.10 21.41 18.28
CA HIS A 484 10.72 21.13 16.99
C HIS A 484 9.85 21.71 15.88
N VAL A 485 10.35 22.68 15.13
CA VAL A 485 9.66 23.25 13.97
C VAL A 485 10.27 22.67 12.71
N VAL A 486 9.52 21.77 12.07
CA VAL A 486 9.97 21.12 10.84
C VAL A 486 9.48 21.93 9.65
N HIS A 487 10.39 22.35 8.78
CA HIS A 487 10.07 23.03 7.52
C HIS A 487 10.53 22.21 6.31
N HIS A 488 9.91 22.43 5.15
CA HIS A 488 10.30 21.74 3.91
C HIS A 488 11.80 21.98 3.58
N PRO A 489 12.53 20.96 3.05
CA PRO A 489 13.93 21.14 2.67
C PRO A 489 14.14 22.18 1.58
N GLY A 490 15.29 22.86 1.63
CA GLY A 490 15.71 23.86 0.64
C GLY A 490 15.08 25.25 0.80
N ASP A 491 14.18 25.47 1.76
CA ASP A 491 13.44 26.73 1.92
C ASP A 491 14.16 27.73 2.85
N SER A 492 15.24 28.33 2.34
CA SER A 492 16.03 29.32 3.09
C SER A 492 15.22 30.57 3.50
N SER A 493 14.23 30.99 2.70
CA SER A 493 13.35 32.12 3.05
C SER A 493 12.47 31.81 4.25
N VAL A 494 11.90 30.61 4.31
CA VAL A 494 11.09 30.14 5.45
C VAL A 494 11.96 30.03 6.69
N ARG A 495 13.14 29.42 6.59
CA ARG A 495 14.08 29.33 7.71
C ARG A 495 14.41 30.71 8.26
N SER A 496 14.80 31.65 7.39
CA SER A 496 15.13 33.02 7.80
C SER A 496 13.94 33.75 8.45
N ALA A 497 12.73 33.56 7.92
CA ALA A 497 11.51 34.15 8.49
C ALA A 497 11.20 33.60 9.90
N LEU A 498 11.34 32.27 10.08
CA LEU A 498 11.15 31.61 11.37
C LEU A 498 12.23 32.01 12.39
N ASP A 499 13.51 32.04 12.00
CA ASP A 499 14.61 32.49 12.86
C ASP A 499 14.39 33.93 13.35
N LYS A 500 13.90 34.81 12.46
CA LYS A 500 13.57 36.19 12.82
C LYS A 500 12.43 36.26 13.83
N ALA A 501 11.35 35.49 13.64
CA ALA A 501 10.24 35.45 14.59
C ALA A 501 10.64 34.86 15.95
N ILE A 502 11.47 33.81 15.97
CA ILE A 502 12.02 33.26 17.22
C ILE A 502 12.90 34.31 17.94
N SER A 503 13.68 35.09 17.18
CA SER A 503 14.47 36.19 17.74
C SER A 503 13.58 37.27 18.36
N GLY A 504 12.47 37.64 17.69
CA GLY A 504 11.47 38.55 18.25
C GLY A 504 10.79 38.01 19.51
N LEU A 505 10.50 36.70 19.56
CA LEU A 505 10.00 36.05 20.77
C LEU A 505 11.02 36.14 21.91
N ALA A 506 12.31 36.01 21.63
CA ALA A 506 13.37 36.07 22.63
C ALA A 506 13.47 37.42 23.36
N GLU A 507 13.02 38.52 22.72
CA GLU A 507 13.00 39.85 23.34
C GLU A 507 12.01 39.95 24.51
N THR A 508 10.94 39.15 24.48
CA THR A 508 9.85 39.19 25.48
C THR A 508 9.77 37.92 26.34
N HIS A 509 10.15 36.77 25.77
CA HIS A 509 10.04 35.45 26.37
C HIS A 509 11.29 34.57 26.08
N PRO A 510 12.49 34.95 26.55
CA PRO A 510 13.75 34.29 26.22
C PRO A 510 13.77 32.78 26.56
N GLU A 511 13.25 32.39 27.72
CA GLU A 511 13.21 30.98 28.15
C GLU A 511 12.32 30.07 27.28
N LEU A 512 11.32 30.64 26.58
CA LEU A 512 10.51 29.88 25.61
C LEU A 512 11.20 29.84 24.25
N ALA A 513 11.81 30.94 23.82
CA ALA A 513 12.56 31.00 22.57
C ALA A 513 13.71 29.98 22.54
N GLU A 514 14.42 29.78 23.66
CA GLU A 514 15.49 28.78 23.80
C GLU A 514 15.04 27.32 23.59
N ARG A 515 13.72 27.04 23.64
CA ARG A 515 13.17 25.68 23.44
C ARG A 515 12.96 25.34 21.96
N PHE A 516 13.00 26.34 21.07
CA PHE A 516 12.77 26.14 19.65
C PHE A 516 13.99 25.53 18.96
N VAL A 517 13.73 24.52 18.15
CA VAL A 517 14.71 23.89 17.27
C VAL A 517 14.12 23.88 15.86
N LEU A 518 14.74 24.62 14.95
CA LEU A 518 14.38 24.56 13.53
C LEU A 518 15.04 23.34 12.88
N VAL A 519 14.22 22.47 12.31
CA VAL A 519 14.66 21.24 11.66
C VAL A 519 14.25 21.27 10.19
N GLU A 520 15.21 20.96 9.32
CA GLU A 520 14.93 20.75 7.91
C GLU A 520 14.32 19.36 7.71
N GLY A 521 13.17 19.30 7.05
CA GLY A 521 12.42 18.06 6.80
C GLY A 521 13.04 17.16 5.74
N SER A 522 12.50 15.96 5.57
CA SER A 522 13.04 14.98 4.61
C SER A 522 12.66 15.23 3.15
N GLY A 523 11.61 16.03 2.90
CA GLY A 523 11.02 16.23 1.57
C GLY A 523 10.19 15.04 1.07
N LEU A 524 10.11 13.94 1.83
CA LEU A 524 9.27 12.78 1.49
C LEU A 524 7.84 13.01 1.93
N TYR A 525 6.86 12.65 1.10
CA TYR A 525 5.43 12.80 1.44
C TYR A 525 5.07 12.02 2.71
N VAL A 526 5.55 10.78 2.84
CA VAL A 526 5.20 9.92 3.98
C VAL A 526 5.65 10.49 5.33
N CYS A 527 6.71 11.31 5.34
CA CYS A 527 7.17 12.00 6.55
C CYS A 527 6.26 13.18 6.95
N GLY A 528 5.24 13.53 6.16
CA GLY A 528 4.13 14.34 6.62
C GLY A 528 3.20 13.61 7.60
N GLU A 529 3.25 12.27 7.66
CA GLU A 529 2.51 11.49 8.66
C GLU A 529 3.15 11.65 10.05
N GLU A 530 2.30 11.82 11.07
CA GLU A 530 2.71 12.18 12.42
C GLU A 530 3.84 11.30 12.98
N SER A 531 3.70 9.98 12.95
CA SER A 531 4.68 9.06 13.53
C SER A 531 5.90 8.84 12.62
N ALA A 532 5.72 8.93 11.31
CA ALA A 532 6.84 8.91 10.36
C ALA A 532 7.74 10.13 10.51
N LEU A 533 7.16 11.30 10.82
CA LEU A 533 7.91 12.51 11.12
C LEU A 533 8.76 12.34 12.38
N LEU A 534 8.20 11.74 13.44
CA LEU A 534 8.94 11.48 14.67
C LEU A 534 10.10 10.50 14.45
N ALA A 535 9.89 9.44 13.65
CA ALA A 535 10.95 8.52 13.26
C ALA A 535 12.08 9.26 12.52
N PHE A 536 11.73 10.15 11.58
CA PHE A 536 12.71 10.99 10.89
C PHE A 536 13.50 11.89 11.86
N LEU A 537 12.83 12.55 12.81
CA LEU A 537 13.47 13.39 13.82
C LEU A 537 14.41 12.60 14.76
N GLU A 538 14.21 11.29 14.88
CA GLU A 538 15.08 10.39 15.64
C GLU A 538 16.24 9.82 14.81
N GLY A 539 16.36 10.22 13.53
CA GLY A 539 17.35 9.70 12.60
C GLY A 539 17.03 8.31 12.06
N GLU A 540 15.81 7.82 12.31
CA GLU A 540 15.32 6.57 11.75
C GLU A 540 14.77 6.79 10.34
N ARG A 541 14.46 5.68 9.65
CA ARG A 541 13.70 5.76 8.41
C ARG A 541 12.30 6.31 8.71
N GLY A 542 11.83 7.25 7.90
CA GLY A 542 10.50 7.88 7.99
C GLY A 542 9.35 6.92 7.70
N GLU A 543 9.20 5.88 8.50
CA GLU A 543 8.13 4.91 8.42
C GLU A 543 7.13 5.15 9.55
N PRO A 544 5.81 5.16 9.26
CA PRO A 544 4.81 5.25 10.31
C PRO A 544 4.98 4.14 11.35
N ARG A 545 4.80 4.49 12.62
CA ARG A 545 4.84 3.58 13.76
C ARG A 545 3.47 2.92 13.95
N GLU A 546 3.50 1.71 14.48
CA GLU A 546 2.28 1.02 14.91
C GLU A 546 1.67 1.74 16.10
N ARG A 547 0.33 1.79 16.12
CA ARG A 547 -0.46 2.40 17.19
C ARG A 547 -1.36 1.32 17.79
N PRO A 548 -1.47 1.21 19.12
CA PRO A 548 -0.77 1.98 20.17
C PRO A 548 0.71 1.55 20.40
N PRO A 549 1.54 2.39 21.07
CA PRO A 549 1.19 3.67 21.68
C PRO A 549 1.00 4.81 20.67
N HIS A 550 0.14 5.76 21.00
CA HIS A 550 0.00 6.98 20.19
C HIS A 550 1.16 7.96 20.45
N PRO A 551 1.49 8.86 19.51
CA PRO A 551 2.50 9.91 19.72
C PRO A 551 2.25 10.74 20.98
N THR A 552 0.98 10.96 21.33
CA THR A 552 0.55 11.66 22.54
C THR A 552 0.91 10.93 23.84
N GLU A 553 1.14 9.62 23.78
CA GLU A 553 1.55 8.75 24.90
C GLU A 553 3.06 8.51 24.88
N SER A 554 3.59 8.10 23.73
CA SER A 554 5.02 7.85 23.51
C SER A 554 5.37 8.20 22.07
N GLY A 555 5.91 9.41 21.89
CA GLY A 555 6.31 9.99 20.61
C GLY A 555 7.83 10.15 20.51
N LEU A 556 8.29 11.40 20.36
CA LEU A 556 9.69 11.73 20.11
C LEU A 556 10.59 11.30 21.27
N ARG A 557 11.53 10.40 20.99
CA ARG A 557 12.43 9.78 21.98
C ARG A 557 11.66 9.13 23.14
N GLY A 558 10.53 8.51 22.81
CA GLY A 558 9.64 7.85 23.77
C GLY A 558 8.85 8.79 24.67
N ARG A 559 8.94 10.12 24.47
CA ARG A 559 8.26 11.12 25.29
C ARG A 559 6.88 11.48 24.72
N PRO A 560 5.88 11.78 25.56
CA PRO A 560 4.59 12.30 25.11
C PRO A 560 4.78 13.52 24.21
N THR A 561 4.28 13.44 22.98
CA THR A 561 4.54 14.44 21.95
C THR A 561 3.24 14.94 21.34
N LEU A 562 3.07 16.25 21.35
CA LEU A 562 2.02 16.92 20.59
C LEU A 562 2.55 17.23 19.20
N VAL A 563 1.95 16.66 18.15
CA VAL A 563 2.24 17.04 16.76
C VAL A 563 1.06 17.79 16.17
N HIS A 564 1.30 19.01 15.71
CA HIS A 564 0.31 19.85 15.03
C HIS A 564 0.84 20.40 13.71
N ASN A 565 -0.05 20.58 12.75
CA ASN A 565 0.23 21.26 11.50
C ASN A 565 0.42 22.78 11.74
N VAL A 566 1.24 23.43 10.90
CA VAL A 566 1.55 24.87 10.95
C VAL A 566 0.29 25.73 11.06
N GLU A 567 -0.67 25.58 10.14
CA GLU A 567 -1.91 26.35 10.14
C GLU A 567 -2.72 26.16 11.44
N THR A 568 -2.70 24.95 12.01
CA THR A 568 -3.45 24.68 13.26
C THR A 568 -2.91 25.49 14.43
N LEU A 569 -1.58 25.65 14.52
CA LEU A 569 -0.95 26.43 15.57
C LEU A 569 -1.11 27.93 15.31
N ALA A 570 -0.98 28.37 14.04
CA ALA A 570 -1.14 29.78 13.67
C ALA A 570 -2.53 30.35 13.98
N TRP A 571 -3.54 29.49 14.13
CA TRP A 571 -4.88 29.86 14.57
C TRP A 571 -5.02 30.09 16.06
N LEU A 572 -4.12 29.58 16.89
CA LEU A 572 -4.21 29.74 18.35
C LEU A 572 -4.13 31.20 18.79
N PRO A 573 -3.20 32.05 18.31
CA PRO A 573 -3.16 33.46 18.68
C PRO A 573 -4.45 34.19 18.29
N LEU A 574 -4.95 33.95 17.07
CA LEU A 574 -6.19 34.57 16.58
C LEU A 574 -7.39 34.13 17.40
N LEU A 575 -7.49 32.84 17.70
CA LEU A 575 -8.56 32.27 18.50
C LEU A 575 -8.58 32.83 19.93
N LEU A 576 -7.40 32.90 20.55
CA LEU A 576 -7.25 33.27 21.96
C LEU A 576 -7.13 34.78 22.17
N SER A 577 -7.09 35.57 21.08
CA SER A 577 -7.10 37.04 21.10
C SER A 577 -8.32 37.62 21.83
N VAL A 578 -9.45 36.91 21.78
CA VAL A 578 -10.72 37.32 22.39
C VAL A 578 -11.00 36.50 23.67
N ARG A 579 -11.37 37.17 24.78
CA ARG A 579 -11.63 36.53 26.09
C ARG A 579 -13.10 36.15 26.31
N ASP A 580 -14.00 37.11 26.10
CA ASP A 580 -15.38 37.03 26.59
C ASP A 580 -16.43 37.07 25.47
N ALA A 581 -15.99 36.88 24.22
CA ALA A 581 -16.88 36.78 23.08
C ALA A 581 -16.81 35.38 22.46
N ARG A 582 -17.83 35.04 21.68
CA ARG A 582 -17.83 33.83 20.86
C ARG A 582 -16.51 33.76 20.08
N ALA A 583 -15.87 32.59 20.11
CA ALA A 583 -14.64 32.33 19.38
C ALA A 583 -14.76 32.88 17.93
N PRO A 584 -13.77 33.65 17.45
CA PRO A 584 -13.82 34.19 16.11
C PRO A 584 -13.91 33.05 15.10
N GLU A 585 -14.66 33.28 14.02
CA GLU A 585 -14.68 32.33 12.92
C GLU A 585 -13.32 32.34 12.24
N LEU A 586 -12.56 31.25 12.43
CA LEU A 586 -11.24 31.11 11.86
C LEU A 586 -11.36 30.81 10.36
N PRO A 587 -10.63 31.55 9.49
CA PRO A 587 -10.63 31.27 8.07
C PRO A 587 -10.01 29.91 7.78
N ARG A 588 -10.08 29.50 6.51
CA ARG A 588 -9.32 28.36 6.00
C ARG A 588 -8.36 28.84 4.93
N LEU A 589 -7.11 28.37 4.99
CA LEU A 589 -6.16 28.61 3.91
C LEU A 589 -6.35 27.54 2.82
N ILE A 590 -6.54 27.99 1.58
CA ILE A 590 -6.65 27.11 0.41
C ILE A 590 -5.54 27.40 -0.58
N SER A 591 -4.78 26.37 -0.94
CA SER A 591 -3.81 26.40 -2.03
C SER A 591 -4.55 26.11 -3.33
N VAL A 592 -4.69 27.13 -4.20
CA VAL A 592 -5.41 27.04 -5.48
C VAL A 592 -4.41 26.95 -6.62
N SER A 593 -4.52 25.90 -7.44
CA SER A 593 -3.66 25.66 -8.60
C SER A 593 -4.46 25.14 -9.82
N GLY A 594 -3.76 24.77 -10.90
CA GLY A 594 -4.37 24.22 -12.11
C GLY A 594 -4.86 25.30 -13.08
N ALA A 595 -6.02 25.05 -13.71
CA ALA A 595 -6.59 25.89 -14.76
C ALA A 595 -7.24 27.19 -14.22
N VAL A 596 -6.45 28.03 -13.55
CA VAL A 596 -6.85 29.33 -13.00
C VAL A 596 -5.91 30.44 -13.45
N GLY A 597 -6.42 31.66 -13.60
CA GLY A 597 -5.60 32.82 -13.97
C GLY A 597 -4.67 33.32 -12.86
N ARG A 598 -5.01 33.06 -11.60
CA ARG A 598 -4.29 33.51 -10.40
C ARG A 598 -4.08 32.37 -9.40
N PRO A 599 -3.17 31.41 -9.68
CA PRO A 599 -2.81 30.40 -8.68
C PRO A 599 -2.22 31.07 -7.44
N GLY A 600 -2.55 30.56 -6.25
CA GLY A 600 -2.37 31.34 -5.02
C GLY A 600 -2.78 30.64 -3.74
N VAL A 601 -2.42 31.24 -2.59
CA VAL A 601 -3.00 30.88 -1.28
C VAL A 601 -4.05 31.91 -0.94
N TYR A 602 -5.25 31.41 -0.70
CA TYR A 602 -6.42 32.22 -0.39
C TYR A 602 -6.86 31.94 1.05
N SER A 603 -6.87 32.96 1.89
CA SER A 603 -7.54 32.93 3.18
C SER A 603 -9.02 33.28 2.96
N VAL A 604 -9.91 32.31 3.17
CA VAL A 604 -11.33 32.46 2.90
C VAL A 604 -12.21 32.01 4.07
N PRO A 605 -13.41 32.60 4.22
CA PRO A 605 -14.45 32.06 5.09
C PRO A 605 -14.81 30.61 4.73
N ARG A 606 -15.35 29.88 5.71
CA ARG A 606 -15.62 28.44 5.57
C ARG A 606 -16.88 28.13 4.75
N ASP A 607 -17.77 29.10 4.62
CA ASP A 607 -19.04 29.04 3.89
C ASP A 607 -18.94 29.47 2.42
N VAL A 608 -17.74 29.84 1.95
CA VAL A 608 -17.46 30.08 0.53
C VAL A 608 -17.54 28.77 -0.26
N SER A 609 -18.20 28.77 -1.42
CA SER A 609 -18.24 27.62 -2.32
C SER A 609 -16.95 27.46 -3.14
N LEU A 610 -16.63 26.25 -3.60
CA LEU A 610 -15.48 26.04 -4.49
C LEU A 610 -15.59 26.88 -5.77
N SER A 611 -16.79 26.98 -6.35
CA SER A 611 -17.06 27.79 -7.54
C SER A 611 -16.73 29.26 -7.32
N GLU A 612 -17.15 29.85 -6.20
CA GLU A 612 -16.85 31.25 -5.86
C GLU A 612 -15.35 31.48 -5.64
N LEU A 613 -14.66 30.54 -4.98
CA LEU A 613 -13.22 30.60 -4.82
C LEU A 613 -12.49 30.51 -6.18
N VAL A 614 -12.96 29.66 -7.09
CA VAL A 614 -12.39 29.50 -8.43
C VAL A 614 -12.59 30.77 -9.26
N GLU A 615 -13.77 31.39 -9.19
CA GLU A 615 -14.04 32.69 -9.80
C GLU A 615 -13.11 33.77 -9.24
N THR A 616 -12.90 33.78 -7.92
CA THR A 616 -11.95 34.67 -7.26
C THR A 616 -10.51 34.41 -7.73
N ALA A 617 -10.12 33.16 -7.97
CA ALA A 617 -8.82 32.82 -8.54
C ALA A 617 -8.71 33.12 -10.06
N GLY A 618 -9.75 33.71 -10.68
CA GLY A 618 -9.77 34.00 -12.11
C GLY A 618 -9.94 32.76 -12.99
N GLY A 619 -10.44 31.65 -12.42
CA GLY A 619 -11.07 30.56 -13.16
C GLY A 619 -12.56 30.86 -13.39
N GLY A 620 -13.30 29.99 -14.09
CA GLY A 620 -14.76 30.12 -14.10
C GLY A 620 -15.53 29.32 -15.14
N LEU A 621 -16.82 29.15 -14.83
CA LEU A 621 -17.91 28.44 -15.54
C LEU A 621 -18.68 29.32 -16.55
N GLY A 622 -18.11 30.43 -17.02
CA GLY A 622 -18.85 31.42 -17.83
C GLY A 622 -18.75 31.22 -19.35
N ASP A 623 -19.85 31.49 -20.07
CA ASP A 623 -19.92 31.46 -21.54
C ASP A 623 -18.98 32.49 -22.17
N GLY A 624 -17.85 32.03 -22.72
CA GLY A 624 -16.92 32.84 -23.49
C GLY A 624 -15.75 32.03 -24.04
N ALA A 625 -15.41 32.25 -25.31
CA ALA A 625 -14.40 31.48 -26.07
C ALA A 625 -12.94 31.58 -25.55
N SER A 626 -12.70 32.32 -24.47
CA SER A 626 -11.37 32.62 -23.92
C SER A 626 -11.11 32.00 -22.53
N LYS A 627 -12.08 31.27 -21.95
CA LYS A 627 -11.90 30.56 -20.68
C LYS A 627 -11.61 29.07 -20.95
N PRO A 628 -10.58 28.46 -20.34
CA PRO A 628 -10.43 27.01 -20.41
C PRO A 628 -11.67 26.37 -19.78
N GLY A 629 -12.34 25.47 -20.51
CA GLY A 629 -13.53 24.80 -19.99
C GLY A 629 -13.23 24.12 -18.66
N LEU A 630 -14.18 24.14 -17.72
CA LEU A 630 -14.02 23.56 -16.40
C LEU A 630 -14.58 22.14 -16.37
N LEU A 631 -13.79 21.17 -15.91
CA LEU A 631 -14.21 19.78 -15.79
C LEU A 631 -14.51 19.39 -14.35
N ALA A 632 -13.56 19.65 -13.45
CA ALA A 632 -13.56 19.10 -12.10
C ALA A 632 -12.70 19.90 -11.13
N PHE A 633 -12.88 19.62 -9.85
CA PHE A 633 -12.05 20.07 -8.74
C PHE A 633 -11.32 18.88 -8.14
N ALA A 634 -9.99 18.87 -8.23
CA ALA A 634 -9.15 17.92 -7.51
C ALA A 634 -8.87 18.49 -6.11
N VAL A 635 -9.52 17.93 -5.10
CA VAL A 635 -9.47 18.44 -3.73
C VAL A 635 -8.67 17.51 -2.83
N GLY A 636 -7.92 18.07 -1.87
CA GLY A 636 -7.16 17.27 -0.90
C GLY A 636 -5.94 16.55 -1.49
N GLY A 637 -5.42 17.04 -2.61
CA GLY A 637 -4.20 16.51 -3.25
C GLY A 637 -4.44 15.17 -3.94
N PRO A 638 -3.37 14.51 -4.44
CA PRO A 638 -3.44 13.16 -5.00
C PRO A 638 -4.18 12.12 -4.16
N THR A 639 -4.13 12.22 -2.83
CA THR A 639 -4.83 11.30 -1.92
C THR A 639 -6.28 11.69 -1.63
N GLY A 640 -6.76 12.80 -2.19
CA GLY A 640 -8.15 13.25 -2.08
C GLY A 640 -9.01 12.85 -3.28
N GLU A 641 -10.03 13.66 -3.58
CA GLU A 641 -11.12 13.30 -4.49
C GLU A 641 -11.12 14.17 -5.76
N LEU A 642 -11.74 13.66 -6.82
CA LEU A 642 -12.07 14.42 -8.02
C LEU A 642 -13.58 14.69 -8.05
N LEU A 643 -13.95 15.93 -7.77
CA LEU A 643 -15.34 16.38 -7.75
C LEU A 643 -15.71 16.95 -9.12
N PRO A 644 -16.83 16.56 -9.73
CA PRO A 644 -17.29 17.18 -10.96
C PRO A 644 -17.64 18.64 -10.71
N ALA A 645 -17.25 19.55 -11.61
CA ALA A 645 -17.55 20.96 -11.42
C ALA A 645 -19.03 21.31 -11.64
N SER A 646 -19.72 20.52 -12.47
CA SER A 646 -21.15 20.69 -12.71
C SER A 646 -21.96 20.28 -11.49
N GLY A 647 -22.77 21.20 -10.97
CA GLY A 647 -23.65 20.95 -9.82
C GLY A 647 -22.93 20.87 -8.47
N ASP A 648 -21.65 21.23 -8.41
CA ASP A 648 -20.91 21.28 -7.13
C ASP A 648 -21.35 22.48 -6.29
N SER A 649 -21.74 22.18 -5.06
CA SER A 649 -22.05 23.17 -4.01
C SER A 649 -21.15 22.97 -2.78
N THR A 650 -20.01 22.29 -2.93
CA THR A 650 -19.12 21.99 -1.82
C THR A 650 -18.58 23.28 -1.22
N LEU A 651 -18.64 23.37 0.11
CA LEU A 651 -18.12 24.52 0.83
C LEU A 651 -16.65 24.30 1.18
N VAL A 652 -15.87 25.38 1.17
CA VAL A 652 -14.43 25.35 1.50
C VAL A 652 -14.19 24.76 2.88
N GLY A 653 -15.06 25.04 3.87
CA GLY A 653 -14.98 24.49 5.22
C GLY A 653 -15.14 22.96 5.30
N GLU A 654 -15.77 22.36 4.30
CA GLU A 654 -16.06 20.92 4.23
C GLU A 654 -14.93 20.13 3.59
N LEU A 655 -14.08 20.78 2.78
CA LEU A 655 -13.00 20.11 2.04
C LEU A 655 -12.17 19.16 2.93
N PRO A 656 -11.86 17.95 2.46
CA PRO A 656 -10.93 17.07 3.13
C PRO A 656 -9.48 17.56 2.97
N GLY A 657 -8.54 16.92 3.69
CA GLY A 657 -7.11 17.12 3.42
C GLY A 657 -6.54 18.47 3.86
N THR A 658 -5.39 18.81 3.27
CA THR A 658 -4.57 20.00 3.58
C THR A 658 -5.09 21.29 2.92
N GLY A 659 -6.33 21.35 2.45
CA GLY A 659 -6.85 22.56 1.83
C GLY A 659 -6.23 22.85 0.46
N THR A 660 -6.00 21.81 -0.35
CA THR A 660 -5.59 21.96 -1.75
C THR A 660 -6.80 21.91 -2.67
N LEU A 661 -6.80 22.77 -3.69
CA LEU A 661 -7.80 22.84 -4.75
C LEU A 661 -7.08 23.01 -6.09
N ARG A 662 -6.95 21.93 -6.86
CA ARG A 662 -6.50 22.03 -8.25
C ARG A 662 -7.69 22.03 -9.19
N VAL A 663 -7.80 23.10 -9.98
CA VAL A 663 -8.85 23.26 -10.98
C VAL A 663 -8.48 22.48 -12.24
N VAL A 664 -9.34 21.54 -12.62
CA VAL A 664 -9.09 20.62 -13.74
C VAL A 664 -9.87 21.09 -14.97
N SER A 665 -9.17 21.30 -16.08
CA SER A 665 -9.77 21.76 -17.34
C SER A 665 -10.51 20.65 -18.09
N SER A 666 -11.41 21.02 -18.99
CA SER A 666 -12.10 20.14 -19.95
C SER A 666 -11.16 19.49 -20.98
N SER A 667 -9.91 19.95 -21.08
CA SER A 667 -8.88 19.30 -21.90
C SER A 667 -8.16 18.15 -21.18
N SER A 668 -8.44 17.95 -19.89
CA SER A 668 -7.91 16.85 -19.07
C SER A 668 -8.82 15.63 -19.13
N CYS A 669 -8.31 14.46 -18.74
CA CYS A 669 -9.09 13.23 -18.65
C CYS A 669 -9.17 12.73 -17.19
N PRO A 670 -10.37 12.45 -16.65
CA PRO A 670 -10.54 11.84 -15.32
C PRO A 670 -9.74 10.54 -15.11
N VAL A 671 -9.61 9.70 -16.14
CA VAL A 671 -8.79 8.46 -16.07
C VAL A 671 -7.31 8.79 -15.89
N ALA A 672 -6.80 9.81 -16.58
CA ALA A 672 -5.43 10.28 -16.39
C ALA A 672 -5.23 10.86 -14.98
N GLU A 673 -6.23 11.58 -14.45
CA GLU A 673 -6.20 12.13 -13.09
C GLU A 673 -6.13 11.04 -12.01
N ALA A 674 -6.88 9.94 -12.18
CA ALA A 674 -6.78 8.78 -11.30
C ALA A 674 -5.45 8.04 -11.43
N LEU A 675 -4.92 7.89 -12.66
CA LEU A 675 -3.61 7.30 -12.89
C LEU A 675 -2.48 8.10 -12.21
N ASN A 676 -2.50 9.43 -12.34
CA ASN A 676 -1.49 10.28 -11.73
C ASN A 676 -1.51 10.20 -10.19
N ALA A 677 -2.70 10.14 -9.59
CA ALA A 677 -2.84 9.89 -8.16
C ALA A 677 -2.34 8.50 -7.74
N ALA A 678 -2.65 7.46 -8.52
CA ALA A 678 -2.18 6.11 -8.25
C ALA A 678 -0.65 5.99 -8.33
N ARG A 679 -0.03 6.64 -9.34
CA ARG A 679 1.43 6.75 -9.47
C ARG A 679 2.07 7.45 -8.29
N PHE A 680 1.48 8.56 -7.85
CA PHE A 680 1.93 9.25 -6.66
C PHE A 680 1.94 8.31 -5.45
N ALA A 681 0.83 7.63 -5.18
CA ALA A 681 0.73 6.71 -4.05
C ALA A 681 1.71 5.52 -4.16
N ALA A 682 1.93 4.99 -5.37
CA ALA A 682 2.85 3.88 -5.63
C ALA A 682 4.32 4.25 -5.42
N LYS A 683 4.65 5.53 -5.62
CA LYS A 683 5.98 6.09 -5.49
C LYS A 683 6.27 6.58 -4.07
N GLU A 684 5.32 7.24 -3.43
CA GLU A 684 5.47 7.85 -2.10
C GLU A 684 5.24 6.86 -0.94
N THR A 685 4.90 5.61 -1.23
CA THR A 685 4.79 4.57 -0.21
C THR A 685 6.11 4.33 0.51
N CYS A 686 6.10 4.26 1.84
CA CYS A 686 7.28 3.85 2.61
C CYS A 686 7.62 2.36 2.43
N GLY A 687 6.71 1.56 1.87
CA GLY A 687 6.92 0.13 1.63
C GLY A 687 6.80 -0.77 2.85
N ARG A 688 6.36 -0.28 4.01
CA ARG A 688 6.24 -1.10 5.25
C ARG A 688 5.09 -2.11 5.19
N CYS A 689 3.86 -1.65 4.99
CA CYS A 689 2.69 -2.52 5.01
C CYS A 689 2.35 -3.06 3.61
N THR A 690 2.09 -4.36 3.50
CA THR A 690 1.73 -5.03 2.25
C THR A 690 0.55 -4.38 1.50
N PRO A 691 -0.60 -4.07 2.13
CA PRO A 691 -1.76 -3.54 1.39
C PRO A 691 -1.43 -2.21 0.67
N CYS A 692 -0.72 -1.28 1.32
CA CYS A 692 -0.27 -0.05 0.67
C CYS A 692 0.83 -0.32 -0.37
N ARG A 693 1.90 -1.05 0.02
CA ARG A 693 3.06 -1.27 -0.84
C ARG A 693 2.71 -1.97 -2.17
N VAL A 694 1.90 -3.03 -2.09
CA VAL A 694 1.49 -3.82 -3.25
C VAL A 694 0.27 -3.20 -3.91
N GLY A 695 -0.71 -2.78 -3.11
CA GLY A 695 -1.96 -2.25 -3.62
C GLY A 695 -1.78 -0.96 -4.42
N SER A 696 -0.96 -0.02 -3.96
CA SER A 696 -0.74 1.22 -4.73
C SER A 696 -0.13 0.95 -6.11
N ARG A 697 0.77 -0.03 -6.24
CA ARG A 697 1.37 -0.44 -7.54
C ARG A 697 0.36 -1.16 -8.43
N GLU A 698 -0.51 -1.97 -7.85
CA GLU A 698 -1.57 -2.63 -8.62
C GLU A 698 -2.64 -1.64 -9.07
N LEU A 699 -2.99 -0.64 -8.24
CA LEU A 699 -3.84 0.48 -8.67
C LEU A 699 -3.20 1.22 -9.84
N GLU A 700 -1.92 1.62 -9.72
CA GLU A 700 -1.18 2.26 -10.81
C GLU A 700 -1.24 1.42 -12.10
N ARG A 701 -0.97 0.11 -12.00
CA ARG A 701 -1.02 -0.79 -13.15
C ARG A 701 -2.41 -0.82 -13.78
N MET A 702 -3.47 -1.01 -12.99
CA MET A 702 -4.84 -1.10 -13.50
C MET A 702 -5.31 0.20 -14.16
N TRP A 703 -5.02 1.34 -13.53
CA TRP A 703 -5.31 2.65 -14.14
C TRP A 703 -4.46 2.93 -15.38
N SER A 704 -3.23 2.41 -15.46
CA SER A 704 -2.40 2.55 -16.65
C SER A 704 -2.94 1.73 -17.82
N GLU A 705 -3.43 0.51 -17.58
CA GLU A 705 -4.08 -0.29 -18.62
C GLU A 705 -5.38 0.36 -19.09
N LEU A 706 -6.17 0.94 -18.17
CA LEU A 706 -7.39 1.68 -18.51
C LEU A 706 -7.07 2.93 -19.34
N ALA A 707 -6.03 3.68 -18.97
CA ALA A 707 -5.57 4.85 -19.73
C ALA A 707 -5.08 4.50 -21.14
N LYS A 708 -4.69 3.24 -21.39
CA LYS A 708 -4.23 2.74 -22.69
C LYS A 708 -5.32 2.05 -23.52
N GLY A 709 -6.54 1.90 -22.99
CA GLY A 709 -7.60 1.13 -23.66
C GLY A 709 -7.39 -0.38 -23.66
N HIS A 710 -6.52 -0.91 -22.78
CA HIS A 710 -6.19 -2.35 -22.72
C HIS A 710 -6.72 -3.03 -21.44
N ALA A 711 -7.51 -2.33 -20.64
CA ALA A 711 -8.04 -2.86 -19.39
C ALA A 711 -9.10 -3.95 -19.65
N PRO A 712 -8.97 -5.15 -19.04
CA PRO A 712 -10.05 -6.14 -19.06
C PRO A 712 -11.34 -5.60 -18.44
N GLU A 713 -12.50 -6.11 -18.85
CA GLU A 713 -13.83 -5.74 -18.31
C GLU A 713 -13.89 -5.81 -16.76
N ALA A 714 -13.17 -6.77 -16.19
CA ALA A 714 -12.98 -6.99 -14.76
C ALA A 714 -12.26 -5.90 -13.98
N THR A 715 -11.63 -4.95 -14.67
CA THR A 715 -10.68 -4.04 -14.05
C THR A 715 -11.36 -3.13 -13.03
N LEU A 716 -12.61 -2.74 -13.27
CA LEU A 716 -13.35 -1.87 -12.36
C LEU A 716 -13.64 -2.54 -11.03
N SER A 717 -14.17 -3.76 -11.05
CA SER A 717 -14.44 -4.53 -9.82
C SER A 717 -13.15 -4.86 -9.07
N ALA A 718 -12.05 -5.12 -9.80
CA ALA A 718 -10.74 -5.32 -9.18
C ALA A 718 -10.18 -4.04 -8.54
N ILE A 719 -10.39 -2.86 -9.14
CA ILE A 719 -10.03 -1.57 -8.54
C ILE A 719 -10.83 -1.37 -7.25
N GLU A 720 -12.14 -1.61 -7.25
CA GLU A 720 -13.00 -1.46 -6.06
C GLU A 720 -12.58 -2.42 -4.93
N GLU A 721 -12.42 -3.72 -5.21
CA GLU A 721 -12.03 -4.72 -4.19
C GLU A 721 -10.65 -4.41 -3.58
N LEU A 722 -9.71 -3.98 -4.43
CA LEU A 722 -8.38 -3.58 -3.96
C LEU A 722 -8.45 -2.30 -3.12
N SER A 723 -9.25 -1.33 -3.55
CA SER A 723 -9.45 -0.07 -2.84
C SER A 723 -9.99 -0.31 -1.44
N ASP A 724 -11.03 -1.14 -1.31
CA ASP A 724 -11.59 -1.53 -0.01
C ASP A 724 -10.54 -2.22 0.87
N THR A 725 -9.78 -3.16 0.29
CA THR A 725 -8.70 -3.84 1.01
C THR A 725 -7.66 -2.84 1.52
N MET A 726 -7.24 -1.88 0.69
CA MET A 726 -6.25 -0.87 1.06
C MET A 726 -6.76 0.07 2.15
N THR A 727 -7.99 0.56 2.03
CA THR A 727 -8.65 1.42 3.01
C THR A 727 -8.82 0.73 4.36
N GLU A 728 -9.18 -0.55 4.38
CA GLU A 728 -9.40 -1.29 5.63
C GLU A 728 -8.10 -1.74 6.32
N THR A 729 -7.05 -2.09 5.56
CA THR A 729 -5.92 -2.85 6.11
C THR A 729 -4.58 -2.11 6.10
N SER A 730 -4.50 -0.91 5.51
CA SER A 730 -3.27 -0.11 5.52
C SER A 730 -2.95 0.46 6.91
N ALA A 731 -1.65 0.48 7.23
CA ALA A 731 -1.15 0.89 8.54
C ALA A 731 -1.27 2.40 8.81
N CYS A 732 -1.23 3.24 7.77
CA CYS A 732 -1.26 4.70 7.89
C CYS A 732 -2.21 5.36 6.87
N GLY A 733 -2.39 6.68 7.00
CA GLY A 733 -3.27 7.49 6.16
C GLY A 733 -3.00 7.33 4.66
N LEU A 734 -1.74 7.43 4.21
CA LEU A 734 -1.39 7.28 2.78
C LEU A 734 -1.99 6.02 2.15
N GLY A 735 -1.82 4.86 2.78
CA GLY A 735 -2.34 3.61 2.22
C GLY A 735 -3.86 3.52 2.26
N ARG A 736 -4.50 4.17 3.25
CA ARG A 736 -5.96 4.17 3.37
C ARG A 736 -6.64 5.14 2.40
N ASP A 737 -5.97 6.25 2.10
CA ASP A 737 -6.49 7.36 1.32
C ASP A 737 -6.04 7.30 -0.16
N ALA A 738 -4.95 6.58 -0.48
CA ALA A 738 -4.50 6.34 -1.85
C ALA A 738 -5.61 5.92 -2.85
N PRO A 739 -6.61 5.10 -2.47
CA PRO A 739 -7.67 4.71 -3.39
C PRO A 739 -8.76 5.79 -3.61
N ARG A 740 -8.82 6.86 -2.82
CA ARG A 740 -9.93 7.84 -2.85
C ARG A 740 -10.12 8.47 -4.21
N ARG A 741 -9.03 8.89 -4.87
CA ARG A 741 -9.11 9.48 -6.21
C ARG A 741 -9.70 8.49 -7.21
N ALA A 742 -9.20 7.26 -7.20
CA ALA A 742 -9.68 6.19 -8.06
C ALA A 742 -11.20 5.98 -7.89
N LEU A 743 -11.66 5.79 -6.66
CA LEU A 743 -13.08 5.58 -6.35
C LEU A 743 -13.94 6.79 -6.73
N SER A 744 -13.48 8.01 -6.49
CA SER A 744 -14.20 9.23 -6.88
C SER A 744 -14.35 9.35 -8.39
N VAL A 745 -13.35 8.93 -9.18
CA VAL A 745 -13.43 8.94 -10.65
C VAL A 745 -14.42 7.91 -11.16
N LEU A 746 -14.41 6.68 -10.62
CA LEU A 746 -15.39 5.64 -10.97
C LEU A 746 -16.83 6.11 -10.71
N LYS A 747 -17.05 6.79 -9.57
CA LYS A 747 -18.36 7.28 -9.17
C LYS A 747 -18.83 8.49 -9.98
N SER A 748 -17.96 9.48 -10.17
CA SER A 748 -18.33 10.79 -10.72
C SER A 748 -18.22 10.88 -12.24
N PHE A 749 -17.40 10.02 -12.86
CA PHE A 749 -17.16 10.02 -14.31
C PHE A 749 -17.31 8.62 -14.94
N PRO A 750 -18.41 7.89 -14.67
CA PRO A 750 -18.57 6.51 -15.15
C PRO A 750 -18.52 6.43 -16.67
N GLU A 751 -19.11 7.39 -17.38
CA GLU A 751 -19.14 7.38 -18.84
C GLU A 751 -17.76 7.55 -19.49
N VAL A 752 -16.86 8.30 -18.85
CA VAL A 752 -15.47 8.42 -19.32
C VAL A 752 -14.73 7.11 -19.10
N VAL A 753 -14.93 6.48 -17.93
CA VAL A 753 -14.34 5.19 -17.60
C VAL A 753 -14.81 4.10 -18.55
N THR A 754 -16.12 4.02 -18.83
CA THR A 754 -16.70 3.06 -19.77
C THR A 754 -16.14 3.24 -21.18
N ARG A 755 -15.99 4.48 -21.65
CA ARG A 755 -15.37 4.75 -22.96
C ARG A 755 -13.94 4.21 -23.06
N HIS A 756 -13.15 4.35 -22.00
CA HIS A 756 -11.80 3.80 -21.91
C HIS A 756 -11.75 2.27 -21.81
N LEU A 757 -12.87 1.59 -21.51
CA LEU A 757 -12.97 0.14 -21.51
C LEU A 757 -13.44 -0.43 -22.85
N GLU A 758 -14.36 0.24 -23.52
CA GLU A 758 -15.05 -0.29 -24.71
C GLU A 758 -14.30 0.00 -26.02
N ASP A 759 -13.53 1.09 -26.06
CA ASP A 759 -12.87 1.56 -27.28
C ASP A 759 -11.37 1.24 -27.23
N GLU A 760 -10.99 0.09 -27.80
CA GLU A 760 -9.58 -0.37 -27.92
C GLU A 760 -8.71 0.61 -28.75
N GLU A 761 -9.32 1.50 -29.55
CA GLU A 761 -8.64 2.53 -30.34
C GLU A 761 -8.80 3.94 -29.72
N HIS A 762 -9.27 4.05 -28.47
CA HIS A 762 -9.52 5.35 -27.83
C HIS A 762 -8.22 6.15 -27.63
N GLU A 763 -7.91 7.00 -28.59
CA GLU A 763 -6.78 7.90 -28.54
C GLU A 763 -7.07 9.13 -27.67
N CYS A 764 -6.95 8.97 -26.36
CA CYS A 764 -7.06 10.09 -25.42
C CYS A 764 -5.73 10.84 -25.29
N ASP A 765 -5.64 12.04 -25.88
CA ASP A 765 -4.44 12.90 -25.84
C ASP A 765 -3.99 13.28 -24.42
N ALA A 766 -4.92 13.39 -23.47
CA ALA A 766 -4.59 13.62 -22.06
C ALA A 766 -3.90 12.38 -21.44
N CYS A 767 -4.42 11.17 -21.70
CA CYS A 767 -3.80 9.93 -21.24
C CYS A 767 -2.45 9.66 -21.94
N ARG A 768 -2.29 10.02 -23.21
CA ARG A 768 -1.01 9.93 -23.94
C ARG A 768 0.06 10.84 -23.36
N ARG A 769 -0.30 12.06 -22.91
CA ARG A 769 0.63 12.98 -22.24
C ARG A 769 1.02 12.53 -20.84
N SER A 770 0.15 11.77 -20.17
CA SER A 770 0.45 11.23 -18.85
C SER A 770 1.26 9.93 -18.90
N ASN A 771 1.18 9.13 -19.96
CA ASN A 771 1.98 7.91 -20.13
C ASN A 771 3.42 8.19 -20.55
#